data_AF-K8EXI0-F1
#
_entry.id   AF-K8EXI0-F1
#
_cell.length_a   1.000
_cell.length_b   1.000
_cell.length_c   1.000
_cell.angle_alpha   90.00
_cell.angle_beta   90.00
_cell.angle_gamma   90.00
#
_symmetry.space_group_name_H-M   'P 1'
#
loop_
_entity.id
_entity.type
_entity.pdbx_description
1 polymer ?
#
loop_
_entity_poly.entity_id
_entity_poly.type
_entity_poly.pdbx_seq_one_letter_code
_entity_poly.pdbx_strand_id
1 'polypeptide(L)'
;MKTTTTCFCIVLVMMSGGVWRPTTTSSRGGFFLLGAEAAELEIGWDGLVYTVDDDSTIKEDKDFDGVTKTIGPYYLSERAQHIKDEFIVPYDWDDYLQDFESYMDEFCEASGGDDWTKFTGYAFTPSNGGTRVTSDKFMTKYLTDTITAAKAGTAPADGALEKVEKTVKDMCGIHAVLRYLYLGYATGNDDTNWDRAAAVYYGQNKLGSLYHRSEYLGGQFGTTSGGNSATNVKINAAFRQGKQSTSTATKAEKYEIIEHQMRIVYAQGIIKYALQMDHAIAEKTATAYMEAQAEGQAFARILAPWVNGYSQNNATALEAMFDTSKVPRGYAHYNYCAAKAILQSDINGGISDEEIGTYDHMDEIICPTIDAHMSNLQRSGTDTYTPQSIVGPDLSVSQAVSQVKTLLGDSSDYATIKETYTELGLRALADTDHTGEPVWNAFKAHFGSATWISDFVDLICDGTTLSSHPGARAELLEKTVMDALQVQAIISDLYQGYSNDDQDKWDQGAAKFHGAGDSYDSTVFARGDKRAANYNTPQSGTTVAKANSAIATALVSGKTEANYNTVLKNIKIIYAQATIRYAWLIDRDVVEGTDYREHQAEGLAFFRVIAPWVKSIDSSGYDTVSQIFDTTKRPFSVIGHSYCLVEQIITDALSISNSDLGSLEDATSLASCSNVATSKVISEGDTTLFTATTDIGASLETSNLVSDVKAILDVTSPNFAAIKAKYRSDGLRGMADADRSGEPAYNLFYAYYASKTWISDFLYRATDGTATSNSEPARLEAVEKTMWDATMVNAIASDLYRGISDKNAWDAAAAKYFGKATTRSTTIYGRANKRAANFGTLSSDGVTAKVNAAISAAFISGQSQNNHDIILKSIKTIYAQCAVRYGLMLDQDVASGADYREHQAEGWAFWRVLAPWVSEVDSSGAQVLDYMFNTATTPNHANHYCFAVNVVKNLNIAADDMGVHEGAPSLDSCVGIEPTIIGATPSSGFTHFAAKSMFFVYFAATFLVASLALCAL
;
A
#
# COMPACT_ATOMS: atom_id res chain seq x y z
N MET A 1 53.33 9.92 -29.65
CA MET A 1 53.13 10.44 -31.02
C MET A 1 51.99 11.46 -30.92
N LYS A 2 52.15 12.73 -31.34
CA LYS A 2 51.76 13.29 -32.65
C LYS A 2 50.31 12.91 -33.06
N THR A 3 49.38 13.82 -33.38
CA THR A 3 49.36 15.31 -33.56
C THR A 3 47.89 15.80 -33.41
N THR A 4 47.52 16.97 -32.87
CA THR A 4 47.63 18.38 -33.39
C THR A 4 46.90 18.56 -34.75
N THR A 5 46.09 19.59 -35.06
CA THR A 5 45.90 21.01 -34.61
C THR A 5 44.35 21.30 -34.58
N THR A 6 43.67 22.44 -34.35
CA THR A 6 43.83 23.94 -34.38
C THR A 6 42.63 24.50 -33.55
N CYS A 7 42.60 25.55 -32.71
CA CYS A 7 43.30 26.84 -32.46
C CYS A 7 42.59 28.11 -33.01
N PHE A 8 42.09 28.98 -32.11
CA PHE A 8 42.25 30.46 -32.19
C PHE A 8 42.00 31.13 -30.81
N CYS A 9 42.56 32.32 -30.60
CA CYS A 9 42.68 33.04 -29.31
C CYS A 9 41.55 34.12 -29.14
N ILE A 10 41.40 34.91 -28.07
CA ILE A 10 42.38 35.65 -27.21
C ILE A 10 41.89 35.79 -25.76
N VAL A 11 42.83 35.76 -24.80
CA VAL A 11 42.66 36.21 -23.40
C VAL A 11 43.87 37.10 -23.04
N LEU A 12 43.68 38.09 -22.16
CA LEU A 12 44.76 38.86 -21.54
C LEU A 12 44.73 38.69 -20.01
N VAL A 13 45.89 38.62 -19.35
CA VAL A 13 46.03 38.27 -17.93
C VAL A 13 47.06 39.14 -17.21
N MET A 14 46.66 39.73 -16.07
CA MET A 14 47.45 39.95 -14.83
C MET A 14 46.40 39.98 -13.68
N MET A 15 46.49 39.32 -12.52
CA MET A 15 47.56 39.17 -11.52
C MET A 15 48.05 40.49 -10.90
N SER A 16 48.22 40.66 -9.57
CA SER A 16 47.78 39.85 -8.41
C SER A 16 48.10 40.58 -7.09
N GLY A 17 47.14 40.61 -6.13
CA GLY A 17 47.41 40.64 -4.67
C GLY A 17 47.97 41.92 -4.00
N GLY A 18 47.39 42.29 -2.86
CA GLY A 18 47.91 43.31 -1.93
C GLY A 18 46.93 43.66 -0.82
N VAL A 19 47.33 43.60 0.45
CA VAL A 19 46.43 43.73 1.63
C VAL A 19 47.05 44.64 2.70
N TRP A 20 46.35 45.70 3.13
CA TRP A 20 46.24 46.16 4.54
C TRP A 20 45.31 47.39 4.72
N ARG A 21 44.73 47.54 5.92
CA ARG A 21 44.18 48.78 6.53
C ARG A 21 45.20 49.28 7.60
N PRO A 22 44.94 50.21 8.56
CA PRO A 22 44.04 51.40 8.64
C PRO A 22 44.81 52.68 9.14
N THR A 23 44.04 53.72 9.55
CA THR A 23 44.23 54.65 10.71
C THR A 23 44.54 56.16 10.52
N THR A 24 43.66 57.00 11.11
CA THR A 24 43.91 58.33 11.77
C THR A 24 44.36 59.54 10.90
N THR A 25 44.02 60.83 11.18
CA THR A 25 43.24 61.47 12.26
C THR A 25 42.66 62.85 11.84
N SER A 26 41.55 63.27 12.49
CA SER A 26 41.09 64.64 12.82
C SER A 26 41.89 65.88 12.35
N SER A 27 41.20 66.89 11.79
CA SER A 27 41.30 68.30 12.25
C SER A 27 40.07 69.15 11.89
N ARG A 28 39.93 70.34 12.51
CA ARG A 28 38.72 71.20 12.47
C ARG A 28 38.78 72.31 11.41
N GLY A 29 37.61 72.65 10.86
CA GLY A 29 37.10 74.05 10.88
C GLY A 29 37.25 74.89 9.62
N GLY A 30 36.10 75.30 9.06
CA GLY A 30 35.97 76.34 8.04
C GLY A 30 34.52 76.81 7.93
N PHE A 31 34.23 78.05 8.32
CA PHE A 31 32.87 78.60 8.40
C PHE A 31 32.57 79.47 7.18
N PHE A 32 31.54 79.11 6.40
CA PHE A 32 30.87 80.03 5.48
C PHE A 32 29.37 79.72 5.41
N LEU A 33 28.55 80.72 5.70
CA LEU A 33 27.10 80.68 5.46
C LEU A 33 26.81 81.19 4.05
N LEU A 34 26.37 80.29 3.18
CA LEU A 34 25.50 80.57 2.05
C LEU A 34 24.31 79.60 2.13
N GLY A 35 23.21 79.93 1.45
CA GLY A 35 21.93 79.26 1.67
C GLY A 35 21.97 77.75 1.43
N ALA A 36 21.29 76.99 2.27
CA ALA A 36 20.96 75.60 1.98
C ALA A 36 19.89 75.57 0.89
N GLU A 37 20.31 75.37 -0.35
CA GLU A 37 19.47 74.74 -1.35
C GLU A 37 19.19 73.30 -0.88
N ALA A 38 17.97 72.81 -1.07
CA ALA A 38 17.60 71.47 -0.64
C ALA A 38 18.45 70.44 -1.40
N ALA A 39 19.02 69.47 -0.68
CA ALA A 39 19.87 68.46 -1.30
C ALA A 39 19.00 67.33 -1.87
N GLU A 40 18.93 67.24 -3.20
CA GLU A 40 18.36 66.07 -3.89
C GLU A 40 19.04 64.80 -3.39
N LEU A 41 18.26 63.84 -2.91
CA LEU A 41 18.77 62.61 -2.29
C LEU A 41 18.28 61.39 -3.09
N GLU A 42 19.21 60.69 -3.71
CA GLU A 42 18.94 59.39 -4.35
C GLU A 42 18.93 58.26 -3.31
N ILE A 43 17.85 57.47 -3.33
CA ILE A 43 17.65 56.28 -2.48
C ILE A 43 17.35 55.06 -3.34
N GLY A 44 17.79 53.89 -2.87
CA GLY A 44 17.57 52.61 -3.55
C GLY A 44 18.84 51.79 -3.73
N TRP A 45 18.71 50.67 -4.44
CA TRP A 45 19.74 49.62 -4.53
C TRP A 45 19.80 49.01 -5.93
N ASP A 46 20.95 48.45 -6.29
CA ASP A 46 21.15 47.59 -7.48
C ASP A 46 20.60 48.16 -8.81
N GLY A 47 20.70 49.49 -8.97
CA GLY A 47 20.25 50.23 -10.16
C GLY A 47 18.79 50.69 -10.12
N LEU A 48 18.01 50.27 -9.12
CA LEU A 48 16.65 50.74 -8.86
C LEU A 48 16.67 51.92 -7.88
N VAL A 49 16.76 53.13 -8.44
CA VAL A 49 16.89 54.40 -7.71
C VAL A 49 15.61 55.24 -7.81
N TYR A 50 15.26 55.87 -6.69
CA TYR A 50 14.24 56.91 -6.53
C TYR A 50 14.91 58.22 -6.03
N THR A 51 14.36 59.37 -6.41
CA THR A 51 14.93 60.69 -6.05
C THR A 51 13.95 61.42 -5.13
N VAL A 52 14.45 61.86 -3.97
CA VAL A 52 13.75 62.77 -3.04
C VAL A 52 14.24 64.18 -3.34
N ASP A 53 13.35 65.07 -3.80
CA ASP A 53 13.73 66.42 -4.28
C ASP A 53 14.14 67.38 -3.15
N ASP A 54 13.66 67.13 -1.93
CA ASP A 54 14.01 67.88 -0.73
C ASP A 54 14.17 66.92 0.44
N ASP A 55 15.39 66.81 0.96
CA ASP A 55 15.69 65.97 2.13
C ASP A 55 14.88 66.36 3.39
N SER A 56 14.16 67.49 3.40
CA SER A 56 13.24 67.87 4.47
C SER A 56 11.90 67.14 4.49
N THR A 57 11.41 66.60 3.37
CA THR A 57 10.11 65.90 3.32
C THR A 57 10.09 64.63 4.19
N ILE A 58 11.26 64.02 4.33
CA ILE A 58 11.51 62.75 5.03
C ILE A 58 12.09 62.91 6.45
N LYS A 59 12.11 64.12 7.02
CA LYS A 59 12.61 64.37 8.39
C LYS A 59 11.52 64.16 9.46
N GLU A 60 11.92 63.57 10.59
CA GLU A 60 11.12 63.44 11.82
C GLU A 60 11.99 63.71 13.07
N ASP A 61 11.37 64.01 14.22
CA ASP A 61 11.96 64.88 15.26
C ASP A 61 12.83 64.20 16.35
N LYS A 62 12.94 62.86 16.39
CA LYS A 62 13.54 62.14 17.54
C LYS A 62 14.33 60.89 17.16
N ASP A 63 15.39 60.61 17.91
CA ASP A 63 16.12 59.34 17.92
C ASP A 63 15.95 58.57 19.25
N PHE A 64 16.67 57.46 19.39
CA PHE A 64 16.71 56.60 20.59
C PHE A 64 17.24 57.31 21.85
N ASP A 65 18.08 58.34 21.72
CA ASP A 65 18.57 59.14 22.84
C ASP A 65 17.54 60.22 23.28
N GLY A 66 16.40 60.32 22.58
CA GLY A 66 15.45 61.44 22.70
C GLY A 66 15.98 62.76 22.13
N VAL A 67 17.03 62.70 21.29
CA VAL A 67 17.68 63.86 20.67
C VAL A 67 17.12 64.09 19.27
N THR A 68 16.93 65.35 18.89
CA THR A 68 16.59 65.72 17.51
C THR A 68 17.84 65.62 16.63
N LYS A 69 18.08 64.44 16.06
CA LYS A 69 19.02 64.22 14.95
C LYS A 69 18.26 64.30 13.62
N THR A 70 18.92 64.81 12.58
CA THR A 70 18.41 64.73 11.19
C THR A 70 18.51 63.27 10.71
N ILE A 71 17.49 62.45 10.99
CA ILE A 71 17.41 61.12 10.41
C ILE A 71 16.77 61.22 9.02
N GLY A 72 17.43 60.60 8.04
CA GLY A 72 17.00 60.55 6.65
C GLY A 72 16.11 59.33 6.34
N PRO A 73 16.17 58.80 5.12
CA PRO A 73 15.16 57.87 4.56
C PRO A 73 15.27 56.42 5.07
N TYR A 74 15.45 56.24 6.39
CA TYR A 74 16.27 55.17 6.96
C TYR A 74 15.67 54.50 8.22
N TYR A 75 14.71 55.19 8.85
CA TYR A 75 14.25 55.03 10.23
C TYR A 75 13.68 53.64 10.59
N LEU A 76 12.75 53.08 9.79
CA LEU A 76 12.13 51.78 10.11
C LEU A 76 13.12 50.61 10.03
N SER A 77 14.02 50.62 9.03
CA SER A 77 15.03 49.56 8.88
C SER A 77 16.11 49.61 9.97
N GLU A 78 16.49 50.80 10.46
CA GLU A 78 17.42 50.91 11.59
C GLU A 78 16.74 50.48 12.90
N ARG A 79 15.48 50.88 13.14
CA ARG A 79 14.71 50.46 14.34
C ARG A 79 14.49 48.95 14.39
N ALA A 80 14.06 48.35 13.28
CA ALA A 80 13.89 46.90 13.17
C ALA A 80 15.20 46.10 13.22
N GLN A 81 16.35 46.75 12.97
CA GLN A 81 17.67 46.14 13.14
C GLN A 81 18.22 46.36 14.56
N HIS A 82 17.95 47.49 15.21
CA HIS A 82 18.31 47.76 16.61
C HIS A 82 17.67 46.72 17.53
N ILE A 83 16.33 46.58 17.43
CA ILE A 83 15.55 45.58 18.16
C ILE A 83 16.10 44.16 17.88
N LYS A 84 16.57 43.86 16.66
CA LYS A 84 17.23 42.58 16.33
C LYS A 84 18.60 42.43 16.99
N ASP A 85 19.45 43.45 16.94
CA ASP A 85 20.81 43.40 17.48
C ASP A 85 20.83 43.25 19.01
N GLU A 86 19.70 43.55 19.67
CA GLU A 86 19.46 43.33 21.09
C GLU A 86 18.96 41.91 21.42
N PHE A 87 18.59 41.07 20.43
CA PHE A 87 18.28 39.63 20.62
C PHE A 87 19.54 38.79 20.85
N ILE A 88 20.21 39.03 21.97
CA ILE A 88 21.36 38.28 22.46
C ILE A 88 20.91 37.29 23.55
N VAL A 89 21.30 36.02 23.44
CA VAL A 89 20.92 34.98 24.42
C VAL A 89 21.62 35.24 25.78
N PRO A 90 20.90 35.25 26.93
CA PRO A 90 19.45 35.02 27.09
C PRO A 90 18.61 36.27 26.78
N TYR A 91 17.55 36.07 25.98
CA TYR A 91 16.66 37.14 25.51
C TYR A 91 15.94 37.87 26.64
N ASP A 92 15.98 39.21 26.66
CA ASP A 92 15.18 40.02 27.58
C ASP A 92 13.85 40.42 26.95
N TRP A 93 12.90 39.51 27.07
CA TRP A 93 11.58 39.60 26.45
C TRP A 93 10.72 40.80 26.88
N ASP A 94 11.04 41.49 27.98
CA ASP A 94 10.30 42.70 28.39
C ASP A 94 10.85 43.98 27.72
N ASP A 95 12.17 44.05 27.47
CA ASP A 95 12.80 45.18 26.75
C ASP A 95 12.21 45.28 25.33
N TYR A 96 12.22 44.20 24.53
CA TYR A 96 11.75 44.26 23.13
C TYR A 96 10.29 44.71 22.97
N LEU A 97 9.43 44.45 23.95
CA LEU A 97 8.04 44.94 23.92
C LEU A 97 7.99 46.44 24.24
N GLN A 98 8.78 46.90 25.20
CA GLN A 98 8.93 48.33 25.52
C GLN A 98 9.55 49.10 24.35
N ASP A 99 10.55 48.55 23.68
CA ASP A 99 11.21 49.18 22.52
C ASP A 99 10.33 49.15 21.27
N PHE A 100 9.52 48.11 21.09
CA PHE A 100 8.45 48.11 20.08
C PHE A 100 7.43 49.23 20.35
N GLU A 101 6.92 49.35 21.57
CA GLU A 101 5.98 50.43 21.94
C GLU A 101 6.64 51.83 21.86
N SER A 102 7.95 51.93 22.12
CA SER A 102 8.69 53.20 22.11
C SER A 102 9.13 53.66 20.71
N TYR A 103 9.39 52.73 19.78
CA TYR A 103 10.00 53.04 18.48
C TYR A 103 9.20 52.55 17.26
N MET A 104 8.22 51.67 17.40
CA MET A 104 7.51 51.08 16.25
C MET A 104 6.00 51.42 16.18
N ASP A 105 5.36 51.78 17.30
CA ASP A 105 3.92 52.15 17.36
C ASP A 105 3.51 53.11 16.24
N GLU A 106 4.29 54.18 16.00
CA GLU A 106 4.00 55.25 15.03
C GLU A 106 3.98 54.81 13.54
N PHE A 107 4.51 53.61 13.25
CA PHE A 107 4.43 52.95 11.94
C PHE A 107 3.45 51.79 11.90
N CYS A 108 3.35 51.03 12.99
CA CYS A 108 2.51 49.84 13.07
C CYS A 108 1.03 50.18 13.30
N GLU A 109 0.72 50.90 14.37
CA GLU A 109 -0.66 51.05 14.89
C GLU A 109 -1.28 52.43 14.58
N ALA A 110 -0.65 53.18 13.68
CA ALA A 110 -1.02 54.55 13.39
C ALA A 110 -2.10 54.62 12.29
N SER A 111 -3.29 55.12 12.63
CA SER A 111 -4.44 55.13 11.72
C SER A 111 -4.20 55.92 10.41
N GLY A 112 -4.77 55.42 9.31
CA GLY A 112 -4.75 56.03 7.97
C GLY A 112 -4.46 55.00 6.87
N GLY A 113 -4.79 55.30 5.62
CA GLY A 113 -4.74 54.34 4.52
C GLY A 113 -6.08 53.65 4.26
N ASP A 114 -6.30 53.15 3.03
CA ASP A 114 -7.55 52.46 2.66
C ASP A 114 -7.77 51.20 3.50
N ASP A 115 -6.69 50.43 3.68
CA ASP A 115 -6.71 49.14 4.36
C ASP A 115 -6.80 49.18 5.88
N TRP A 116 -6.59 50.33 6.54
CA TRP A 116 -6.57 50.38 8.01
C TRP A 116 -7.87 49.87 8.64
N THR A 117 -9.02 50.19 8.02
CA THR A 117 -10.34 49.70 8.46
C THR A 117 -10.53 48.19 8.18
N LYS A 118 -9.85 47.67 7.14
CA LYS A 118 -9.90 46.25 6.74
C LYS A 118 -9.11 45.37 7.71
N PHE A 119 -7.95 45.84 8.16
CA PHE A 119 -7.11 45.16 9.16
C PHE A 119 -7.68 45.25 10.58
N THR A 120 -8.03 46.45 11.05
CA THR A 120 -8.58 46.63 12.41
C THR A 120 -9.98 46.00 12.59
N GLY A 121 -10.76 45.92 11.51
CA GLY A 121 -12.03 45.21 11.45
C GLY A 121 -11.90 43.69 11.25
N TYR A 122 -10.70 43.16 10.97
CA TYR A 122 -10.47 41.72 10.85
C TYR A 122 -10.23 41.09 12.21
N ALA A 123 -10.89 39.95 12.47
CA ALA A 123 -10.67 39.17 13.67
C ALA A 123 -9.45 38.26 13.48
N PHE A 124 -8.30 38.63 14.05
CA PHE A 124 -7.08 37.84 14.00
C PHE A 124 -7.09 36.69 15.01
N THR A 125 -6.49 35.57 14.63
CA THR A 125 -6.19 34.47 15.56
C THR A 125 -5.01 34.88 16.46
N PRO A 126 -5.09 34.72 17.80
CA PRO A 126 -3.97 35.03 18.71
C PRO A 126 -2.71 34.24 18.38
N SER A 127 -1.54 34.66 18.87
CA SER A 127 -0.26 34.02 18.48
C SER A 127 -0.20 32.53 18.79
N ASN A 128 -0.75 32.17 19.96
CA ASN A 128 -0.89 30.84 20.50
C ASN A 128 -2.33 30.29 20.39
N GLY A 129 -3.04 30.65 19.31
CA GLY A 129 -4.36 30.12 18.98
C GLY A 129 -5.51 30.64 19.85
N GLY A 130 -6.68 30.03 19.68
CA GLY A 130 -7.90 30.38 20.44
C GLY A 130 -8.85 31.32 19.69
N THR A 131 -9.74 32.00 20.44
CA THR A 131 -10.82 32.81 19.86
C THR A 131 -10.27 34.03 19.11
N ARG A 132 -10.68 34.18 17.86
CA ARG A 132 -10.31 35.30 16.98
C ARG A 132 -10.89 36.62 17.48
N VAL A 133 -10.09 37.69 17.46
CA VAL A 133 -10.45 39.01 18.01
C VAL A 133 -10.05 40.15 17.08
N THR A 134 -10.94 41.14 16.93
CA THR A 134 -10.64 42.43 16.29
C THR A 134 -9.87 43.34 17.24
N SER A 135 -8.96 44.18 16.73
CA SER A 135 -8.25 45.15 17.55
C SER A 135 -7.75 46.33 16.71
N ASP A 136 -7.75 47.51 17.32
CA ASP A 136 -7.08 48.75 16.89
C ASP A 136 -5.59 48.79 17.28
N LYS A 137 -5.08 47.76 17.98
CA LYS A 137 -3.67 47.50 18.30
C LYS A 137 -3.30 46.03 18.03
N PHE A 138 -3.56 45.57 16.80
CA PHE A 138 -3.50 44.14 16.47
C PHE A 138 -2.07 43.58 16.37
N MET A 139 -1.08 44.40 15.98
CA MET A 139 0.34 44.00 15.97
C MET A 139 0.95 44.02 17.37
N THR A 140 0.71 45.07 18.17
CA THR A 140 1.09 45.12 19.60
C THR A 140 0.51 43.91 20.34
N LYS A 141 -0.77 43.57 20.08
CA LYS A 141 -1.38 42.38 20.68
C LYS A 141 -0.73 41.07 20.22
N TYR A 142 -0.50 40.89 18.91
CA TYR A 142 0.14 39.67 18.40
C TYR A 142 1.56 39.49 18.97
N LEU A 143 2.33 40.56 19.08
CA LEU A 143 3.64 40.58 19.73
C LEU A 143 3.53 40.25 21.22
N THR A 144 2.62 40.91 21.96
CA THR A 144 2.37 40.64 23.39
C THR A 144 2.03 39.17 23.64
N ASP A 145 1.14 38.58 22.83
CA ASP A 145 0.75 37.17 22.94
C ASP A 145 1.94 36.24 22.65
N THR A 146 2.76 36.57 21.62
CA THR A 146 3.96 35.82 21.23
C THR A 146 5.02 35.84 22.33
N ILE A 147 5.35 37.03 22.82
CA ILE A 147 6.35 37.29 23.86
C ILE A 147 5.93 36.64 25.18
N THR A 148 4.65 36.72 25.54
CA THR A 148 4.09 36.03 26.71
C THR A 148 4.25 34.51 26.61
N ALA A 149 3.97 33.92 25.45
CA ALA A 149 4.14 32.48 25.21
C ALA A 149 5.62 32.05 25.25
N ALA A 150 6.54 32.87 24.74
CA ALA A 150 7.98 32.63 24.81
C ALA A 150 8.49 32.67 26.26
N LYS A 151 8.11 33.69 27.04
CA LYS A 151 8.43 33.82 28.47
C LYS A 151 7.86 32.66 29.31
N ALA A 152 6.71 32.13 28.93
CA ALA A 152 6.09 30.97 29.58
C ALA A 152 6.74 29.62 29.19
N GLY A 153 7.64 29.60 28.19
CA GLY A 153 8.21 28.37 27.63
C GLY A 153 7.20 27.52 26.85
N THR A 154 6.06 28.09 26.43
CA THR A 154 4.98 27.39 25.70
C THR A 154 5.11 27.52 24.18
N ALA A 155 6.17 28.16 23.69
CA ALA A 155 6.55 28.22 22.28
C ALA A 155 8.10 28.13 22.16
N PRO A 156 8.66 27.57 21.09
CA PRO A 156 10.10 27.61 20.82
C PRO A 156 10.58 29.06 20.71
N ALA A 157 11.72 29.38 21.33
CA ALA A 157 12.23 30.75 21.37
C ALA A 157 12.59 31.27 19.97
N ASP A 158 13.16 30.42 19.12
CA ASP A 158 13.55 30.76 17.75
C ASP A 158 12.33 31.03 16.86
N GLY A 159 11.28 30.21 16.97
CA GLY A 159 9.99 30.46 16.32
C GLY A 159 9.27 31.71 16.82
N ALA A 160 9.40 32.05 18.12
CA ALA A 160 8.88 33.30 18.67
C ALA A 160 9.66 34.52 18.19
N LEU A 161 11.00 34.44 18.11
CA LEU A 161 11.87 35.45 17.53
C LEU A 161 11.50 35.75 16.07
N GLU A 162 11.34 34.71 15.25
CA GLU A 162 10.98 34.89 13.84
C GLU A 162 9.57 35.46 13.63
N LYS A 163 8.63 35.21 14.55
CA LYS A 163 7.33 35.91 14.57
C LYS A 163 7.49 37.40 14.88
N VAL A 164 8.34 37.75 15.86
CA VAL A 164 8.61 39.15 16.21
C VAL A 164 9.29 39.87 15.04
N GLU A 165 10.40 39.35 14.51
CA GLU A 165 11.15 39.99 13.43
C GLU A 165 10.30 40.25 12.18
N LYS A 166 9.48 39.28 11.77
CA LYS A 166 8.58 39.44 10.61
C LYS A 166 7.48 40.45 10.88
N THR A 167 6.92 40.52 12.08
CA THR A 167 5.91 41.54 12.40
C THR A 167 6.50 42.96 12.31
N VAL A 168 7.66 43.15 12.93
CA VAL A 168 8.35 44.45 13.00
C VAL A 168 8.85 44.92 11.61
N LYS A 169 9.37 44.00 10.78
CA LYS A 169 9.95 44.33 9.46
C LYS A 169 8.91 44.35 8.35
N ASP A 170 8.14 43.28 8.24
CA ASP A 170 7.26 43.05 7.10
C ASP A 170 5.88 43.68 7.33
N MET A 171 5.23 43.40 8.47
CA MET A 171 3.85 43.83 8.72
C MET A 171 3.72 45.33 9.01
N CYS A 172 4.56 45.88 9.90
CA CYS A 172 4.61 47.33 10.12
C CYS A 172 5.14 48.07 8.88
N GLY A 173 6.10 47.47 8.16
CA GLY A 173 6.70 48.04 6.97
C GLY A 173 5.69 48.23 5.84
N ILE A 174 4.94 47.18 5.45
CA ILE A 174 3.89 47.32 4.43
C ILE A 174 2.80 48.29 4.88
N HIS A 175 2.40 48.26 6.16
CA HIS A 175 1.34 49.14 6.62
C HIS A 175 1.75 50.62 6.51
N ALA A 176 2.97 50.97 6.94
CA ALA A 176 3.51 52.32 6.78
C ALA A 176 3.61 52.75 5.30
N VAL A 177 4.15 51.91 4.42
CA VAL A 177 4.28 52.22 2.98
C VAL A 177 2.92 52.49 2.33
N LEU A 178 1.92 51.63 2.55
CA LEU A 178 0.58 51.80 1.99
C LEU A 178 -0.13 53.02 2.57
N ARG A 179 -0.05 53.21 3.90
CA ARG A 179 -0.63 54.38 4.59
C ARG A 179 -0.07 55.70 4.05
N TYR A 180 1.24 55.82 3.89
CA TYR A 180 1.85 57.03 3.33
C TYR A 180 1.45 57.22 1.86
N LEU A 181 1.56 56.20 0.99
CA LEU A 181 1.16 56.32 -0.42
C LEU A 181 -0.31 56.75 -0.58
N TYR A 182 -1.21 56.19 0.23
CA TYR A 182 -2.63 56.54 0.25
C TYR A 182 -2.85 58.02 0.58
N LEU A 183 -2.28 58.51 1.68
CA LEU A 183 -2.35 59.93 2.05
C LEU A 183 -1.77 60.80 0.92
N GLY A 184 -0.66 60.36 0.33
CA GLY A 184 0.00 61.01 -0.81
C GLY A 184 -0.85 61.16 -2.08
N TYR A 185 -2.00 60.47 -2.23
CA TYR A 185 -2.97 60.75 -3.30
C TYR A 185 -4.34 61.24 -2.79
N ALA A 186 -4.81 60.73 -1.65
CA ALA A 186 -6.13 61.02 -1.09
C ALA A 186 -6.21 62.42 -0.47
N THR A 187 -5.17 62.87 0.25
CA THR A 187 -5.17 64.18 0.94
C THR A 187 -4.51 65.29 0.12
N GLY A 188 -4.95 65.46 -1.13
CA GLY A 188 -4.64 66.64 -1.94
C GLY A 188 -3.47 66.55 -2.91
N ASN A 189 -2.98 65.33 -3.20
CA ASN A 189 -1.74 65.06 -3.94
C ASN A 189 -0.49 65.63 -3.27
N ASP A 190 0.10 64.83 -2.39
CA ASP A 190 1.28 65.22 -1.60
C ASP A 190 2.48 64.31 -1.92
N ASP A 191 3.54 64.91 -2.46
CA ASP A 191 4.80 64.22 -2.75
C ASP A 191 5.62 63.89 -1.51
N THR A 192 5.43 64.64 -0.41
CA THR A 192 6.10 64.39 0.89
C THR A 192 5.84 62.96 1.37
N ASN A 193 4.59 62.53 1.25
CA ASN A 193 4.14 61.18 1.59
C ASN A 193 4.64 60.11 0.59
N TRP A 194 4.91 60.46 -0.67
CA TRP A 194 5.54 59.52 -1.63
C TRP A 194 7.02 59.32 -1.32
N ASP A 195 7.74 60.38 -0.96
CA ASP A 195 9.15 60.31 -0.53
C ASP A 195 9.30 59.45 0.74
N ARG A 196 8.40 59.65 1.72
CA ARG A 196 8.32 58.85 2.96
C ARG A 196 8.04 57.37 2.70
N ALA A 197 7.12 57.06 1.79
CA ALA A 197 6.84 55.66 1.43
C ALA A 197 8.03 54.99 0.73
N ALA A 198 8.71 55.68 -0.19
CA ALA A 198 9.90 55.16 -0.86
C ALA A 198 11.06 54.94 0.14
N ALA A 199 11.25 55.85 1.10
CA ALA A 199 12.21 55.71 2.18
C ALA A 199 12.01 54.43 3.01
N VAL A 200 10.79 54.20 3.51
CA VAL A 200 10.45 53.00 4.29
C VAL A 200 10.63 51.72 3.45
N TYR A 201 10.35 51.77 2.15
CA TYR A 201 10.50 50.62 1.25
C TYR A 201 11.96 50.19 1.04
N TYR A 202 12.86 51.13 0.76
CA TYR A 202 14.26 50.82 0.44
C TYR A 202 15.15 50.60 1.67
N GLY A 203 14.96 51.38 2.74
CA GLY A 203 15.75 51.33 3.98
C GLY A 203 17.22 51.79 3.84
N GLN A 204 17.88 52.02 4.98
CA GLN A 204 19.32 52.41 5.03
C GLN A 204 20.25 51.21 4.80
N ASN A 205 19.84 50.07 5.32
CA ASN A 205 20.47 48.80 5.06
C ASN A 205 19.57 48.04 4.09
N LYS A 206 20.15 47.50 3.00
CA LYS A 206 19.44 46.53 2.17
C LYS A 206 18.99 45.36 3.04
N LEU A 207 19.88 44.78 3.85
CA LEU A 207 19.52 43.67 4.73
C LEU A 207 18.45 44.11 5.74
N GLY A 208 17.29 43.48 5.67
CA GLY A 208 16.15 43.73 6.56
C GLY A 208 15.07 44.69 6.02
N SER A 209 15.26 45.33 4.86
CA SER A 209 14.22 46.19 4.26
C SER A 209 13.21 45.41 3.39
N LEU A 210 12.09 46.04 3.09
CA LEU A 210 11.02 45.49 2.24
C LEU A 210 11.52 45.19 0.83
N TYR A 211 12.35 46.09 0.28
CA TYR A 211 13.08 45.87 -0.96
C TYR A 211 13.91 44.56 -0.92
N HIS A 212 14.60 44.27 0.19
CA HIS A 212 15.34 43.01 0.32
C HIS A 212 14.46 41.79 0.55
N ARG A 213 13.32 41.90 1.24
CA ARG A 213 12.33 40.81 1.30
C ARG A 213 11.88 40.42 -0.11
N SER A 214 11.65 41.43 -0.96
CA SER A 214 11.31 41.26 -2.37
C SER A 214 12.45 40.66 -3.20
N GLU A 215 13.71 41.09 -3.01
CA GLU A 215 14.88 40.45 -3.65
C GLU A 215 15.05 38.98 -3.23
N TYR A 216 14.92 38.70 -1.93
CA TYR A 216 15.11 37.36 -1.37
C TYR A 216 14.06 36.38 -1.88
N LEU A 217 12.77 36.68 -1.72
CA LEU A 217 11.70 35.77 -2.16
C LEU A 217 11.61 35.72 -3.69
N GLY A 218 11.76 36.85 -4.39
CA GLY A 218 11.81 36.85 -5.85
C GLY A 218 13.00 36.09 -6.44
N GLY A 219 14.12 36.02 -5.71
CA GLY A 219 15.25 35.14 -6.03
C GLY A 219 14.94 33.66 -5.78
N GLN A 220 14.27 33.32 -4.66
CA GLN A 220 13.89 31.93 -4.35
C GLN A 220 12.79 31.36 -5.26
N PHE A 221 11.90 32.21 -5.81
CA PHE A 221 10.82 31.81 -6.73
C PHE A 221 11.17 32.01 -8.22
N GLY A 222 12.40 32.43 -8.53
CA GLY A 222 12.87 32.70 -9.90
C GLY A 222 12.29 33.96 -10.57
N THR A 223 11.36 34.68 -9.93
CA THR A 223 10.69 35.89 -10.44
C THR A 223 11.62 37.10 -10.46
N THR A 224 12.63 37.07 -11.31
CA THR A 224 13.66 38.11 -11.45
C THR A 224 13.56 38.84 -12.80
N SER A 225 13.98 40.10 -12.82
CA SER A 225 14.03 40.95 -14.01
C SER A 225 15.21 41.92 -13.90
N GLY A 226 16.09 41.93 -14.90
CA GLY A 226 17.26 42.82 -14.92
C GLY A 226 18.27 42.61 -13.78
N GLY A 227 18.27 41.44 -13.13
CA GLY A 227 19.12 41.13 -11.97
C GLY A 227 18.58 41.61 -10.62
N ASN A 228 17.37 42.18 -10.59
CA ASN A 228 16.56 42.46 -9.39
C ASN A 228 15.35 41.51 -9.37
N SER A 229 14.52 41.52 -8.34
CA SER A 229 13.19 40.90 -8.39
C SER A 229 12.27 41.64 -9.35
N ALA A 230 11.39 40.90 -10.05
CA ALA A 230 10.42 41.50 -10.97
C ALA A 230 9.46 42.47 -10.26
N THR A 231 9.13 42.15 -8.99
CA THR A 231 8.39 43.00 -8.07
C THR A 231 9.09 44.33 -7.81
N ASN A 232 10.38 44.34 -7.44
CA ASN A 232 11.12 45.58 -7.18
C ASN A 232 11.22 46.47 -8.43
N VAL A 233 11.38 45.87 -9.61
CA VAL A 233 11.37 46.61 -10.89
C VAL A 233 10.03 47.31 -11.11
N LYS A 234 8.90 46.62 -10.88
CA LYS A 234 7.55 47.19 -11.00
C LYS A 234 7.28 48.25 -9.92
N ILE A 235 7.66 48.00 -8.67
CA ILE A 235 7.46 48.91 -7.53
C ILE A 235 8.27 50.21 -7.73
N ASN A 236 9.54 50.13 -8.12
CA ASN A 236 10.34 51.34 -8.42
C ASN A 236 9.72 52.15 -9.58
N ALA A 237 9.28 51.46 -10.64
CA ALA A 237 8.60 52.12 -11.76
C ALA A 237 7.32 52.84 -11.30
N ALA A 238 6.53 52.23 -10.42
CA ALA A 238 5.32 52.82 -9.85
C ALA A 238 5.62 54.02 -8.92
N PHE A 239 6.58 53.89 -8.00
CA PHE A 239 7.04 55.00 -7.14
C PHE A 239 7.43 56.23 -7.97
N ARG A 240 8.29 56.05 -8.98
CA ARG A 240 8.76 57.13 -9.85
C ARG A 240 7.64 57.74 -10.70
N GLN A 241 6.75 56.91 -11.27
CA GLN A 241 5.61 57.39 -12.08
C GLN A 241 4.56 58.13 -11.24
N GLY A 242 4.36 57.73 -9.98
CA GLY A 242 3.45 58.43 -9.07
C GLY A 242 4.01 59.78 -8.65
N LYS A 243 5.25 59.83 -8.14
CA LYS A 243 5.99 61.06 -7.79
C LYS A 243 6.08 62.06 -8.94
N GLN A 244 6.23 61.60 -10.19
CA GLN A 244 6.23 62.46 -11.38
C GLN A 244 4.83 62.98 -11.80
N SER A 245 3.75 62.61 -11.09
CA SER A 245 2.38 62.86 -11.54
C SER A 245 1.59 63.81 -10.63
N THR A 246 1.16 64.92 -11.21
CA THR A 246 0.19 65.85 -10.59
C THR A 246 -1.25 65.32 -10.58
N SER A 247 -1.49 64.12 -11.12
CA SER A 247 -2.81 63.47 -11.18
C SER A 247 -3.05 62.51 -10.00
N THR A 248 -4.03 62.83 -9.15
CA THR A 248 -4.46 61.95 -8.05
C THR A 248 -4.92 60.58 -8.54
N ALA A 249 -5.62 60.51 -9.67
CA ALA A 249 -6.06 59.25 -10.27
C ALA A 249 -4.89 58.38 -10.74
N THR A 250 -3.81 59.00 -11.25
CA THR A 250 -2.59 58.27 -11.63
C THR A 250 -1.80 57.82 -10.41
N LYS A 251 -1.73 58.63 -9.34
CA LYS A 251 -1.12 58.18 -8.08
C LYS A 251 -1.91 57.04 -7.41
N ALA A 252 -3.24 57.05 -7.47
CA ALA A 252 -4.07 55.92 -7.05
C ALA A 252 -3.78 54.65 -7.88
N GLU A 253 -3.68 54.77 -9.21
CA GLU A 253 -3.26 53.67 -10.10
C GLU A 253 -1.87 53.10 -9.71
N LYS A 254 -0.91 53.96 -9.33
CA LYS A 254 0.43 53.50 -8.91
C LYS A 254 0.46 52.96 -7.47
N TYR A 255 -0.43 53.42 -6.59
CA TYR A 255 -0.68 52.82 -5.28
C TYR A 255 -1.15 51.37 -5.42
N GLU A 256 -2.21 51.11 -6.22
CA GLU A 256 -2.74 49.77 -6.48
C GLU A 256 -1.65 48.83 -7.05
N ILE A 257 -0.79 49.32 -7.94
CA ILE A 257 0.34 48.56 -8.48
C ILE A 257 1.33 48.18 -7.36
N ILE A 258 1.72 49.11 -6.48
CA ILE A 258 2.64 48.82 -5.39
C ILE A 258 2.01 47.82 -4.41
N GLU A 259 0.73 48.01 -4.08
CA GLU A 259 -0.03 47.13 -3.20
C GLU A 259 -0.10 45.69 -3.73
N HIS A 260 -0.50 45.51 -5.00
CA HIS A 260 -0.52 44.20 -5.67
C HIS A 260 0.85 43.52 -5.67
N GLN A 261 1.92 44.29 -5.95
CA GLN A 261 3.27 43.74 -5.93
C GLN A 261 3.76 43.38 -4.52
N MET A 262 3.42 44.13 -3.48
CA MET A 262 3.76 43.72 -2.11
C MET A 262 2.94 42.50 -1.64
N ARG A 263 1.68 42.37 -2.08
CA ARG A 263 0.87 41.16 -1.86
C ARG A 263 1.53 39.90 -2.48
N ILE A 264 2.13 40.02 -3.68
CA ILE A 264 2.88 38.92 -4.33
C ILE A 264 4.07 38.45 -3.47
N VAL A 265 4.87 39.38 -2.94
CA VAL A 265 6.04 39.03 -2.11
C VAL A 265 5.62 38.23 -0.87
N TYR A 266 4.49 38.59 -0.24
CA TYR A 266 4.01 37.83 0.92
C TYR A 266 3.27 36.55 0.55
N ALA A 267 2.68 36.46 -0.64
CA ALA A 267 2.14 35.20 -1.17
C ALA A 267 3.26 34.17 -1.41
N GLN A 268 4.38 34.59 -2.02
CA GLN A 268 5.60 33.78 -2.11
C GLN A 268 6.09 33.30 -0.73
N GLY A 269 6.09 34.20 0.26
CA GLY A 269 6.42 33.87 1.64
C GLY A 269 5.56 32.74 2.19
N ILE A 270 4.23 32.90 2.18
CA ILE A 270 3.28 31.89 2.65
C ILE A 270 3.48 30.54 1.94
N ILE A 271 3.54 30.55 0.60
CA ILE A 271 3.65 29.33 -0.22
C ILE A 271 4.92 28.53 0.11
N LYS A 272 6.05 29.23 0.30
CA LYS A 272 7.30 28.62 0.78
C LYS A 272 7.12 27.91 2.12
N TYR A 273 6.59 28.60 3.13
CA TYR A 273 6.49 28.04 4.48
C TYR A 273 5.44 26.94 4.58
N ALA A 274 4.38 27.00 3.77
CA ALA A 274 3.42 25.91 3.62
C ALA A 274 4.10 24.63 3.09
N LEU A 275 4.94 24.73 2.06
CA LEU A 275 5.67 23.58 1.50
C LEU A 275 6.75 23.05 2.47
N GLN A 276 7.52 23.93 3.10
CA GLN A 276 8.50 23.53 4.12
C GLN A 276 7.84 22.82 5.31
N MET A 277 6.63 23.24 5.69
CA MET A 277 5.83 22.59 6.73
C MET A 277 5.31 21.22 6.27
N ASP A 278 4.82 21.07 5.03
CA ASP A 278 4.43 19.77 4.47
C ASP A 278 5.62 18.77 4.47
N HIS A 279 6.82 19.21 4.06
CA HIS A 279 8.03 18.39 4.11
C HIS A 279 8.44 18.01 5.55
N ALA A 280 8.41 18.97 6.48
CA ALA A 280 8.75 18.69 7.88
C ALA A 280 7.71 17.80 8.61
N ILE A 281 6.45 17.78 8.15
CA ILE A 281 5.44 16.81 8.58
C ILE A 281 5.79 15.40 8.06
N ALA A 282 6.13 15.27 6.77
CA ALA A 282 6.54 14.00 6.16
C ALA A 282 7.79 13.39 6.83
N GLU A 283 8.79 14.22 7.12
CA GLU A 283 10.02 13.83 7.87
C GLU A 283 9.78 13.65 9.38
N LYS A 284 8.63 14.08 9.91
CA LYS A 284 8.29 14.11 11.35
C LYS A 284 9.24 14.99 12.19
N THR A 285 9.84 16.01 11.58
CA THR A 285 10.84 16.91 12.18
C THR A 285 10.17 18.02 12.99
N ALA A 286 9.78 17.70 14.23
CA ALA A 286 8.96 18.57 15.10
C ALA A 286 9.43 20.04 15.18
N THR A 287 10.71 20.29 15.43
CA THR A 287 11.25 21.66 15.47
C THR A 287 11.08 22.38 14.13
N ALA A 288 11.37 21.71 13.01
CA ALA A 288 11.33 22.30 11.68
C ALA A 288 9.90 22.64 11.23
N TYR A 289 8.90 21.79 11.54
CA TYR A 289 7.51 22.17 11.27
C TYR A 289 7.06 23.32 12.17
N MET A 290 7.49 23.38 13.45
CA MET A 290 7.13 24.48 14.35
C MET A 290 7.75 25.82 13.91
N GLU A 291 8.99 25.79 13.40
CA GLU A 291 9.66 26.94 12.79
C GLU A 291 8.90 27.39 11.53
N ALA A 292 8.73 26.52 10.53
CA ALA A 292 8.01 26.85 9.30
C ALA A 292 6.56 27.32 9.57
N GLN A 293 5.88 26.70 10.52
CA GLN A 293 4.53 27.08 10.94
C GLN A 293 4.53 28.49 11.57
N ALA A 294 5.49 28.80 12.45
CA ALA A 294 5.62 30.12 13.08
C ALA A 294 6.01 31.22 12.08
N GLU A 295 6.96 30.94 11.18
CA GLU A 295 7.36 31.85 10.11
C GLU A 295 6.19 32.15 9.16
N GLY A 296 5.48 31.11 8.71
CA GLY A 296 4.30 31.23 7.87
C GLY A 296 3.15 31.98 8.55
N GLN A 297 2.95 31.83 9.86
CA GLN A 297 1.90 32.52 10.61
C GLN A 297 2.05 34.05 10.59
N ALA A 298 3.29 34.55 10.54
CA ALA A 298 3.54 35.99 10.42
C ALA A 298 3.15 36.51 9.02
N PHE A 299 3.53 35.81 7.95
CA PHE A 299 3.15 36.19 6.59
C PHE A 299 1.64 36.02 6.31
N ALA A 300 1.04 34.95 6.82
CA ALA A 300 -0.39 34.66 6.68
C ALA A 300 -1.27 35.80 7.22
N ARG A 301 -0.92 36.38 8.37
CA ARG A 301 -1.64 37.53 8.93
C ARG A 301 -1.53 38.81 8.07
N ILE A 302 -0.51 38.97 7.25
CA ILE A 302 -0.43 40.10 6.32
C ILE A 302 -1.51 39.97 5.25
N LEU A 303 -1.78 38.76 4.73
CA LEU A 303 -2.71 38.57 3.62
C LEU A 303 -4.14 38.16 4.02
N ALA A 304 -4.34 37.59 5.22
CA ALA A 304 -5.64 37.11 5.66
C ALA A 304 -6.77 38.18 5.69
N PRO A 305 -6.54 39.47 6.05
CA PRO A 305 -7.56 40.52 5.94
C PRO A 305 -7.99 40.83 4.50
N TRP A 306 -7.08 40.70 3.53
CA TRP A 306 -7.41 40.85 2.11
C TRP A 306 -8.19 39.65 1.59
N VAL A 307 -7.75 38.41 1.90
CA VAL A 307 -8.47 37.17 1.58
C VAL A 307 -9.90 37.20 2.16
N ASN A 308 -10.06 37.73 3.38
CA ASN A 308 -11.37 37.86 4.03
C ASN A 308 -12.34 38.81 3.30
N GLY A 309 -11.83 39.71 2.46
CA GLY A 309 -12.65 40.53 1.57
C GLY A 309 -13.37 39.73 0.47
N TYR A 310 -12.91 38.51 0.19
CA TYR A 310 -13.46 37.60 -0.82
C TYR A 310 -14.09 36.35 -0.18
N SER A 311 -13.36 35.68 0.73
CA SER A 311 -13.81 34.48 1.42
C SER A 311 -13.31 34.45 2.88
N GLN A 312 -14.24 34.68 3.81
CA GLN A 312 -13.99 34.51 5.25
C GLN A 312 -13.53 33.08 5.59
N ASN A 313 -14.04 32.06 4.89
CA ASN A 313 -13.65 30.66 5.12
C ASN A 313 -12.20 30.42 4.72
N ASN A 314 -11.76 30.97 3.59
CA ASN A 314 -10.39 30.79 3.11
C ASN A 314 -9.40 31.58 3.97
N ALA A 315 -9.75 32.79 4.42
CA ALA A 315 -8.96 33.54 5.39
C ALA A 315 -8.83 32.78 6.73
N THR A 316 -9.89 32.08 7.14
CA THR A 316 -9.88 31.25 8.36
C THR A 316 -9.01 30.00 8.19
N ALA A 317 -9.08 29.33 7.04
CA ALA A 317 -8.23 28.19 6.72
C ALA A 317 -6.74 28.59 6.62
N LEU A 318 -6.46 29.76 6.05
CA LEU A 318 -5.12 30.33 5.92
C LEU A 318 -4.50 30.67 7.29
N GLU A 319 -5.24 31.28 8.23
CA GLU A 319 -4.73 31.44 9.61
C GLU A 319 -4.57 30.08 10.32
N ALA A 320 -5.56 29.18 10.19
CA ALA A 320 -5.58 27.90 10.91
C ALA A 320 -4.48 26.93 10.48
N MET A 321 -4.05 26.98 9.21
CA MET A 321 -2.89 26.25 8.67
C MET A 321 -1.62 26.51 9.49
N PHE A 322 -1.43 27.77 9.91
CA PHE A 322 -0.24 28.21 10.64
C PHE A 322 -0.49 28.39 12.15
N ASP A 323 -1.59 27.86 12.70
CA ASP A 323 -1.90 27.95 14.14
C ASP A 323 -0.92 27.13 14.99
N THR A 324 0.14 27.77 15.48
CA THR A 324 1.19 27.16 16.32
C THR A 324 0.71 26.67 17.69
N SER A 325 -0.59 26.76 18.01
CA SER A 325 -1.18 26.01 19.13
C SER A 325 -1.51 24.56 18.79
N LYS A 326 -1.49 24.22 17.49
CA LYS A 326 -1.86 22.92 16.93
C LYS A 326 -0.68 22.29 16.19
N VAL A 327 -0.56 20.97 16.30
CA VAL A 327 0.29 20.19 15.41
C VAL A 327 -0.26 20.34 13.97
N PRO A 328 0.54 20.82 13.00
CA PRO A 328 0.08 21.00 11.64
C PRO A 328 -0.14 19.64 10.95
N ARG A 329 -0.97 19.64 9.90
CA ARG A 329 -1.44 18.43 9.21
C ARG A 329 -1.32 18.63 7.72
N GLY A 330 -0.61 17.75 7.03
CA GLY A 330 -0.27 17.90 5.61
C GLY A 330 -0.12 16.52 4.97
N TYR A 331 -0.98 16.24 3.98
CA TYR A 331 -0.95 15.02 3.19
C TYR A 331 -1.17 15.39 1.72
N ALA A 332 -0.46 14.75 0.80
CA ALA A 332 -0.38 15.16 -0.61
C ALA A 332 -0.13 16.67 -0.81
N HIS A 333 0.84 17.24 -0.07
CA HIS A 333 1.22 18.66 -0.12
C HIS A 333 0.04 19.63 0.06
N TYR A 334 -0.96 19.24 0.87
CA TYR A 334 -2.20 20.00 1.03
C TYR A 334 -1.95 21.44 1.50
N ASN A 335 -0.99 21.71 2.40
CA ASN A 335 -0.82 23.07 2.90
C ASN A 335 -0.29 24.00 1.81
N TYR A 336 0.75 23.55 1.09
CA TYR A 336 1.25 24.23 -0.10
C TYR A 336 0.13 24.51 -1.12
N CYS A 337 -0.64 23.48 -1.49
CA CYS A 337 -1.66 23.57 -2.53
C CYS A 337 -2.89 24.39 -2.10
N ALA A 338 -3.34 24.28 -0.85
CA ALA A 338 -4.43 25.09 -0.31
C ALA A 338 -4.01 26.55 -0.18
N ALA A 339 -2.81 26.84 0.35
CA ALA A 339 -2.30 28.21 0.42
C ALA A 339 -2.21 28.83 -0.98
N LYS A 340 -1.62 28.11 -1.95
CA LYS A 340 -1.54 28.57 -3.33
C LYS A 340 -2.93 28.87 -3.92
N ALA A 341 -3.88 27.93 -3.81
CA ALA A 341 -5.23 28.11 -4.35
C ALA A 341 -5.96 29.34 -3.76
N ILE A 342 -5.87 29.55 -2.44
CA ILE A 342 -6.46 30.71 -1.75
C ILE A 342 -5.85 32.03 -2.25
N LEU A 343 -4.53 32.09 -2.36
CA LEU A 343 -3.80 33.30 -2.77
C LEU A 343 -4.02 33.63 -4.25
N GLN A 344 -4.26 32.62 -5.09
CA GLN A 344 -4.61 32.78 -6.50
C GLN A 344 -6.05 33.27 -6.72
N SER A 345 -7.02 32.95 -5.84
CA SER A 345 -8.42 33.37 -5.99
C SER A 345 -8.78 34.68 -5.27
N ASP A 346 -8.26 34.92 -4.06
CA ASP A 346 -8.87 35.84 -3.09
C ASP A 346 -8.06 37.13 -2.85
N ILE A 347 -7.21 37.55 -3.80
CA ILE A 347 -6.35 38.73 -3.67
C ILE A 347 -6.52 39.69 -4.85
N ASN A 348 -7.39 40.70 -4.71
CA ASN A 348 -7.61 41.84 -5.63
C ASN A 348 -7.71 41.49 -7.14
N GLY A 349 -8.39 40.38 -7.46
CA GLY A 349 -8.52 39.87 -8.83
C GLY A 349 -7.70 38.60 -9.12
N GLY A 350 -6.87 38.18 -8.18
CA GLY A 350 -6.03 36.99 -8.23
C GLY A 350 -4.57 37.30 -8.56
N ILE A 351 -3.67 36.44 -8.10
CA ILE A 351 -2.25 36.45 -8.50
C ILE A 351 -2.03 35.27 -9.46
N SER A 352 -1.36 35.47 -10.59
CA SER A 352 -1.10 34.39 -11.55
C SER A 352 0.11 33.53 -11.16
N ASP A 353 0.20 32.33 -11.72
CA ASP A 353 1.37 31.45 -11.57
C ASP A 353 2.68 32.13 -12.00
N GLU A 354 2.65 32.98 -13.04
CA GLU A 354 3.83 33.73 -13.51
C GLU A 354 4.21 34.90 -12.60
N GLU A 355 3.28 35.42 -11.78
CA GLU A 355 3.58 36.42 -10.75
C GLU A 355 4.07 35.78 -9.44
N ILE A 356 3.62 34.58 -9.09
CA ILE A 356 4.14 33.80 -7.95
C ILE A 356 5.53 33.24 -8.29
N GLY A 357 5.68 32.61 -9.45
CA GLY A 357 6.87 31.86 -9.86
C GLY A 357 6.93 30.44 -9.29
N THR A 358 8.11 29.83 -9.39
CA THR A 358 8.37 28.43 -8.98
C THR A 358 9.43 28.43 -7.90
N TYR A 359 9.06 28.02 -6.69
CA TYR A 359 9.98 27.69 -5.61
C TYR A 359 10.34 26.20 -5.67
N ASP A 360 11.36 25.81 -4.89
CA ASP A 360 12.05 24.52 -4.91
C ASP A 360 11.12 23.31 -5.15
N HIS A 361 11.37 22.57 -6.25
CA HIS A 361 10.63 21.38 -6.71
C HIS A 361 9.10 21.52 -6.92
N MET A 362 8.52 22.73 -6.92
CA MET A 362 7.07 22.94 -7.07
C MET A 362 6.46 22.46 -8.38
N ASP A 363 7.24 22.28 -9.45
CA ASP A 363 6.79 21.79 -10.76
C ASP A 363 6.59 20.26 -10.82
N GLU A 364 7.09 19.53 -9.82
CA GLU A 364 6.91 18.08 -9.67
C GLU A 364 5.68 17.74 -8.79
N ILE A 365 5.12 18.73 -8.05
CA ILE A 365 4.03 18.52 -7.09
C ILE A 365 2.64 18.47 -7.78
N ILE A 366 1.98 17.31 -7.68
CA ILE A 366 0.59 17.13 -8.12
C ILE A 366 -0.38 17.55 -7.01
N CYS A 367 -0.92 18.77 -7.11
CA CYS A 367 -1.85 19.29 -6.12
C CYS A 367 -3.20 18.52 -6.06
N PRO A 368 -3.73 18.21 -4.86
CA PRO A 368 -5.07 17.67 -4.68
C PRO A 368 -6.16 18.67 -5.05
N THR A 369 -7.37 18.17 -5.34
CA THR A 369 -8.58 19.01 -5.35
C THR A 369 -8.82 19.53 -3.94
N ILE A 370 -8.75 20.86 -3.77
CA ILE A 370 -9.03 21.52 -2.50
C ILE A 370 -10.54 21.62 -2.30
N ASP A 371 -11.12 20.56 -1.72
CA ASP A 371 -12.50 20.59 -1.21
C ASP A 371 -12.65 21.73 -0.20
N ALA A 372 -13.77 22.47 -0.28
CA ALA A 372 -13.95 23.69 0.52
C ALA A 372 -13.87 23.38 2.03
N HIS A 373 -13.05 24.16 2.74
CA HIS A 373 -12.42 23.78 4.01
C HIS A 373 -13.36 23.43 5.19
N MET A 374 -14.64 23.81 5.10
CA MET A 374 -15.72 23.47 6.04
C MET A 374 -17.00 23.07 5.27
N SER A 375 -16.86 22.23 4.24
CA SER A 375 -17.98 21.74 3.43
C SER A 375 -18.71 20.56 4.08
N ASN A 376 -19.98 20.38 3.71
CA ASN A 376 -20.76 19.21 4.11
C ASN A 376 -20.20 17.95 3.45
N LEU A 377 -19.67 17.02 4.26
CA LEU A 377 -19.24 15.72 3.80
C LEU A 377 -20.49 14.89 3.50
N GLN A 378 -20.70 14.52 2.24
CA GLN A 378 -21.92 13.85 1.80
C GLN A 378 -21.64 12.99 0.57
N ARG A 379 -21.99 11.70 0.62
CA ARG A 379 -21.91 10.78 -0.54
C ARG A 379 -23.28 10.42 -1.14
N SER A 380 -24.38 10.67 -0.43
CA SER A 380 -25.69 10.06 -0.72
C SER A 380 -26.92 10.99 -0.58
N GLY A 381 -26.81 12.08 0.17
CA GLY A 381 -27.94 12.92 0.59
C GLY A 381 -28.65 12.46 1.88
N THR A 382 -28.33 11.28 2.40
CA THR A 382 -28.78 10.78 3.72
C THR A 382 -27.68 10.82 4.77
N ASP A 383 -26.43 10.71 4.34
CA ASP A 383 -25.24 10.54 5.18
C ASP A 383 -24.42 11.83 5.18
N THR A 384 -25.05 12.93 5.58
CA THR A 384 -24.47 14.29 5.54
C THR A 384 -23.87 14.66 6.89
N TYR A 385 -22.54 14.82 6.95
CA TYR A 385 -21.82 15.34 8.11
C TYR A 385 -21.35 16.78 7.88
N THR A 386 -21.58 17.67 8.83
CA THR A 386 -21.10 19.06 8.78
C THR A 386 -19.98 19.25 9.81
N PRO A 387 -18.72 19.39 9.39
CA PRO A 387 -17.61 19.67 10.31
C PRO A 387 -17.72 21.07 10.90
N GLN A 388 -17.14 21.25 12.09
CA GLN A 388 -17.03 22.54 12.79
C GLN A 388 -15.57 23.07 12.75
N SER A 389 -14.60 22.22 12.44
CA SER A 389 -13.19 22.57 12.22
C SER A 389 -12.77 22.52 10.73
N ILE A 390 -11.51 22.89 10.47
CA ILE A 390 -10.88 22.84 9.15
C ILE A 390 -10.39 21.41 8.86
N VAL A 391 -11.11 20.71 7.97
CA VAL A 391 -10.87 19.28 7.67
C VAL A 391 -10.23 18.99 6.30
N GLY A 392 -9.90 20.02 5.52
CA GLY A 392 -9.29 19.88 4.20
C GLY A 392 -8.06 18.94 4.14
N PRO A 393 -7.10 19.00 5.09
CA PRO A 393 -5.99 18.04 5.12
C PRO A 393 -6.47 16.59 5.27
N ASP A 394 -7.48 16.35 6.10
CA ASP A 394 -7.94 15.00 6.41
C ASP A 394 -8.64 14.33 5.22
N LEU A 395 -9.28 15.13 4.37
CA LEU A 395 -9.85 14.68 3.10
C LEU A 395 -8.74 14.25 2.13
N SER A 396 -7.61 14.97 2.10
CA SER A 396 -6.48 14.68 1.20
C SER A 396 -5.68 13.43 1.55
N VAL A 397 -5.91 12.80 2.71
CA VAL A 397 -5.41 11.44 2.98
C VAL A 397 -5.85 10.47 1.88
N SER A 398 -7.11 10.56 1.43
CA SER A 398 -7.63 9.71 0.35
C SER A 398 -7.00 10.01 -1.02
N GLN A 399 -6.62 11.28 -1.27
CA GLN A 399 -5.88 11.69 -2.47
C GLN A 399 -4.44 11.18 -2.44
N ALA A 400 -3.75 11.25 -1.28
CA ALA A 400 -2.42 10.68 -1.08
C ALA A 400 -2.42 9.15 -1.31
N VAL A 401 -3.41 8.44 -0.75
CA VAL A 401 -3.62 7.00 -1.00
C VAL A 401 -3.85 6.73 -2.50
N SER A 402 -4.62 7.59 -3.17
CA SER A 402 -4.88 7.51 -4.62
C SER A 402 -3.60 7.66 -5.44
N GLN A 403 -2.74 8.64 -5.10
CA GLN A 403 -1.46 8.85 -5.78
C GLN A 403 -0.52 7.64 -5.62
N VAL A 404 -0.34 7.12 -4.39
CA VAL A 404 0.40 5.86 -4.14
C VAL A 404 -0.16 4.71 -4.98
N LYS A 405 -1.48 4.59 -5.08
CA LYS A 405 -2.16 3.56 -5.87
C LYS A 405 -1.90 3.68 -7.38
N THR A 406 -1.75 4.88 -7.93
CA THR A 406 -1.44 5.06 -9.38
C THR A 406 -0.05 4.55 -9.80
N LEU A 407 0.85 4.31 -8.84
CA LEU A 407 2.18 3.74 -9.09
C LEU A 407 2.19 2.20 -9.14
N LEU A 408 1.06 1.54 -8.85
CA LEU A 408 0.96 0.07 -8.75
C LEU A 408 0.65 -0.62 -10.09
N GLY A 409 1.28 -1.77 -10.29
CA GLY A 409 1.08 -2.66 -11.45
C GLY A 409 2.15 -3.74 -11.58
N ASP A 410 2.11 -4.52 -12.67
CA ASP A 410 2.99 -5.68 -12.92
C ASP A 410 4.50 -5.38 -12.81
N SER A 411 4.90 -4.12 -13.07
CA SER A 411 6.28 -3.63 -12.99
C SER A 411 6.42 -2.44 -12.04
N SER A 412 5.74 -2.48 -10.89
CA SER A 412 5.81 -1.46 -9.82
C SER A 412 7.26 -1.14 -9.40
N ASP A 413 7.62 0.15 -9.34
CA ASP A 413 8.87 0.57 -8.70
C ASP A 413 8.65 0.78 -7.19
N TYR A 414 8.96 -0.27 -6.42
CA TYR A 414 8.80 -0.27 -4.97
C TYR A 414 9.75 0.67 -4.23
N ALA A 415 10.78 1.22 -4.87
CA ALA A 415 11.60 2.28 -4.28
C ALA A 415 10.86 3.62 -4.36
N THR A 416 10.42 4.02 -5.56
CA THR A 416 9.61 5.25 -5.75
C THR A 416 8.31 5.21 -4.94
N ILE A 417 7.62 4.06 -4.87
CA ILE A 417 6.40 3.95 -4.05
C ILE A 417 6.69 4.19 -2.55
N LYS A 418 7.85 3.75 -2.05
CA LYS A 418 8.28 3.89 -0.65
C LYS A 418 8.74 5.32 -0.32
N GLU A 419 9.28 6.01 -1.32
CA GLU A 419 9.59 7.45 -1.32
C GLU A 419 8.29 8.28 -1.28
N THR A 420 7.40 8.11 -2.26
CA THR A 420 6.10 8.79 -2.36
C THR A 420 5.16 8.51 -1.16
N TYR A 421 5.16 7.29 -0.60
CA TYR A 421 4.47 6.98 0.66
C TYR A 421 4.97 7.83 1.86
N THR A 422 6.23 8.26 1.81
CA THR A 422 6.84 9.12 2.82
C THR A 422 6.54 10.59 2.52
N GLU A 423 6.83 11.06 1.30
CA GLU A 423 6.64 12.44 0.82
C GLU A 423 5.19 12.94 1.00
N LEU A 424 4.21 12.12 0.65
CA LEU A 424 2.79 12.48 0.77
C LEU A 424 2.25 12.45 2.21
N GLY A 425 3.12 12.30 3.21
CA GLY A 425 2.80 12.32 4.65
C GLY A 425 2.15 11.03 5.19
N LEU A 426 1.99 9.99 4.37
CA LEU A 426 1.32 8.74 4.78
C LEU A 426 2.15 7.95 5.79
N ARG A 427 3.48 7.86 5.63
CA ARG A 427 4.38 7.30 6.66
C ARG A 427 4.27 8.06 7.98
N ALA A 428 4.24 9.40 7.92
CA ALA A 428 4.12 10.23 9.11
C ALA A 428 2.83 9.94 9.89
N LEU A 429 1.70 9.82 9.18
CA LEU A 429 0.41 9.41 9.74
C LEU A 429 0.44 7.99 10.32
N ALA A 430 0.91 7.01 9.55
CA ALA A 430 0.97 5.60 9.94
C ALA A 430 1.83 5.33 11.19
N ASP A 431 2.89 6.12 11.38
CA ASP A 431 3.86 5.99 12.47
C ASP A 431 3.59 6.97 13.63
N THR A 432 2.40 7.59 13.71
CA THR A 432 2.04 8.48 14.83
C THR A 432 1.84 7.65 16.10
N ASP A 433 2.50 7.97 17.21
CA ASP A 433 2.37 7.15 18.43
C ASP A 433 1.13 7.52 19.25
N HIS A 434 0.11 6.67 19.17
CA HIS A 434 -1.13 6.74 19.94
C HIS A 434 -1.05 5.93 21.27
N THR A 435 0.14 5.85 21.90
CA THR A 435 0.34 5.10 23.16
C THR A 435 -0.53 5.64 24.29
N GLY A 436 -1.51 4.83 24.68
CA GLY A 436 -2.53 5.19 25.67
C GLY A 436 -3.92 4.81 25.18
N GLU A 437 -4.15 4.85 23.87
CA GLU A 437 -5.41 4.49 23.25
C GLU A 437 -5.63 2.96 23.27
N PRO A 438 -6.81 2.44 23.65
CA PRO A 438 -7.03 0.99 23.81
C PRO A 438 -6.83 0.18 22.53
N VAL A 439 -7.26 0.70 21.37
CA VAL A 439 -7.12 0.01 20.08
C VAL A 439 -5.65 0.01 19.64
N TRP A 440 -4.98 1.17 19.65
CA TRP A 440 -3.56 1.27 19.32
C TRP A 440 -2.70 0.34 20.17
N ASN A 441 -2.91 0.33 21.49
CA ASN A 441 -2.18 -0.54 22.41
C ASN A 441 -2.40 -2.03 22.11
N ALA A 442 -3.61 -2.44 21.73
CA ALA A 442 -3.91 -3.82 21.34
C ALA A 442 -3.24 -4.21 20.01
N PHE A 443 -3.23 -3.32 19.01
CA PHE A 443 -2.60 -3.56 17.72
C PHE A 443 -1.06 -3.57 17.85
N LYS A 444 -0.48 -2.59 18.54
CA LYS A 444 0.95 -2.53 18.90
C LYS A 444 1.43 -3.80 19.61
N ALA A 445 0.64 -4.31 20.57
CA ALA A 445 0.94 -5.56 21.27
C ALA A 445 0.78 -6.81 20.39
N HIS A 446 -0.13 -6.81 19.41
CA HIS A 446 -0.32 -7.93 18.48
C HIS A 446 0.80 -8.03 17.44
N PHE A 447 1.20 -6.90 16.84
CA PHE A 447 2.23 -6.86 15.80
C PHE A 447 3.66 -6.72 16.34
N GLY A 448 3.84 -6.34 17.60
CA GLY A 448 5.14 -6.28 18.28
C GLY A 448 6.00 -5.05 17.96
N SER A 449 5.44 -4.05 17.27
CA SER A 449 6.09 -2.81 16.87
C SER A 449 5.14 -1.63 17.02
N ALA A 450 5.66 -0.41 17.18
CA ALA A 450 4.89 0.84 17.18
C ALA A 450 4.70 1.44 15.76
N THR A 451 5.41 0.94 14.75
CA THR A 451 5.37 1.39 13.35
C THR A 451 4.84 0.30 12.43
N TRP A 452 4.05 -0.64 12.96
CA TRP A 452 3.70 -1.93 12.33
C TRP A 452 2.99 -1.85 10.96
N ILE A 453 2.49 -0.68 10.58
CA ILE A 453 1.91 -0.39 9.28
C ILE A 453 3.05 -0.12 8.29
N SER A 454 3.91 0.84 8.59
CA SER A 454 5.09 1.16 7.77
C SER A 454 6.10 0.02 7.74
N ASP A 455 6.31 -0.70 8.84
CA ASP A 455 7.14 -1.92 8.87
C ASP A 455 6.65 -2.95 7.84
N PHE A 456 5.33 -3.04 7.63
CA PHE A 456 4.73 -3.96 6.68
C PHE A 456 4.76 -3.41 5.25
N VAL A 457 4.56 -2.10 5.05
CA VAL A 457 4.81 -1.41 3.77
C VAL A 457 6.26 -1.63 3.33
N ASP A 458 7.22 -1.45 4.23
CA ASP A 458 8.64 -1.69 3.99
C ASP A 458 8.91 -3.16 3.68
N LEU A 459 8.29 -4.11 4.40
CA LEU A 459 8.40 -5.54 4.09
C LEU A 459 7.85 -5.89 2.70
N ILE A 460 6.77 -5.25 2.26
CA ILE A 460 6.18 -5.43 0.92
C ILE A 460 7.07 -4.83 -0.15
N CYS A 461 7.60 -3.62 0.06
CA CYS A 461 8.47 -2.91 -0.89
C CYS A 461 9.85 -3.58 -1.03
N ASP A 462 10.43 -4.05 0.07
CA ASP A 462 11.72 -4.75 0.08
C ASP A 462 11.57 -6.21 -0.37
N GLY A 463 10.39 -6.81 -0.17
CA GLY A 463 9.94 -8.06 -0.82
C GLY A 463 10.64 -9.35 -0.38
N THR A 464 11.45 -9.31 0.68
CA THR A 464 12.38 -10.41 1.04
C THR A 464 11.73 -11.61 1.75
N THR A 465 10.55 -11.44 2.36
CA THR A 465 9.89 -12.50 3.17
C THR A 465 8.40 -12.70 2.85
N LEU A 466 7.93 -12.20 1.70
CA LEU A 466 6.54 -12.28 1.26
C LEU A 466 6.45 -12.99 -0.10
N SER A 467 5.23 -13.13 -0.65
CA SER A 467 5.06 -13.66 -2.01
C SER A 467 5.91 -12.90 -3.03
N SER A 468 6.63 -13.63 -3.87
CA SER A 468 7.38 -13.07 -5.00
C SER A 468 6.50 -12.74 -6.22
N HIS A 469 5.17 -12.93 -6.13
CA HIS A 469 4.24 -12.60 -7.21
C HIS A 469 4.01 -11.08 -7.29
N PRO A 470 4.25 -10.41 -8.44
CA PRO A 470 4.14 -8.95 -8.54
C PRO A 470 2.77 -8.41 -8.13
N GLY A 471 1.68 -8.98 -8.67
CA GLY A 471 0.32 -8.57 -8.32
C GLY A 471 0.00 -8.80 -6.83
N ALA A 472 0.51 -9.87 -6.22
CA ALA A 472 0.28 -10.12 -4.79
C ALA A 472 0.99 -9.09 -3.89
N ARG A 473 2.16 -8.59 -4.30
CA ARG A 473 2.85 -7.49 -3.60
C ARG A 473 2.12 -6.16 -3.80
N ALA A 474 1.68 -5.87 -5.03
CA ALA A 474 0.89 -4.67 -5.32
C ALA A 474 -0.43 -4.66 -4.51
N GLU A 475 -1.11 -5.79 -4.43
CA GLU A 475 -2.34 -5.95 -3.65
C GLU A 475 -2.13 -5.83 -2.14
N LEU A 476 -1.08 -6.45 -1.58
CA LEU A 476 -0.71 -6.22 -0.18
C LEU A 476 -0.46 -4.73 0.09
N LEU A 477 0.16 -4.01 -0.84
CA LEU A 477 0.51 -2.60 -0.66
C LEU A 477 -0.71 -1.68 -0.77
N GLU A 478 -1.53 -1.80 -1.82
CA GLU A 478 -2.75 -1.01 -1.99
C GLU A 478 -3.63 -1.14 -0.75
N LYS A 479 -3.90 -2.37 -0.31
CA LYS A 479 -4.85 -2.63 0.78
C LYS A 479 -4.27 -2.31 2.16
N THR A 480 -2.94 -2.36 2.34
CA THR A 480 -2.30 -1.86 3.58
C THR A 480 -2.42 -0.34 3.70
N VAL A 481 -2.10 0.39 2.62
CA VAL A 481 -2.11 1.87 2.61
C VAL A 481 -3.53 2.44 2.55
N MET A 482 -4.45 1.82 1.80
CA MET A 482 -5.84 2.25 1.73
C MET A 482 -6.64 1.86 2.98
N ASP A 483 -6.49 0.65 3.50
CA ASP A 483 -7.40 0.16 4.54
C ASP A 483 -6.78 0.15 5.93
N ALA A 484 -5.62 -0.49 6.13
CA ALA A 484 -5.03 -0.61 7.48
C ALA A 484 -4.61 0.75 8.06
N LEU A 485 -3.99 1.60 7.24
CA LEU A 485 -3.58 2.96 7.63
C LEU A 485 -4.79 3.86 7.94
N GLN A 486 -5.70 4.03 6.98
CA GLN A 486 -6.84 4.93 7.17
C GLN A 486 -7.74 4.48 8.33
N VAL A 487 -7.95 3.17 8.52
CA VAL A 487 -8.74 2.67 9.66
C VAL A 487 -8.09 3.00 11.01
N GLN A 488 -6.77 2.86 11.18
CA GLN A 488 -6.13 3.26 12.44
C GLN A 488 -6.21 4.78 12.66
N ALA A 489 -6.00 5.59 11.62
CA ALA A 489 -6.12 7.05 11.71
C ALA A 489 -7.54 7.50 12.09
N ILE A 490 -8.58 6.97 11.41
CA ILE A 490 -9.99 7.23 11.72
C ILE A 490 -10.32 6.83 13.16
N ILE A 491 -9.90 5.63 13.59
CA ILE A 491 -10.19 5.14 14.94
C ILE A 491 -9.51 6.01 16.00
N SER A 492 -8.27 6.43 15.78
CA SER A 492 -7.51 7.17 16.78
C SER A 492 -8.01 8.62 16.91
N ASP A 493 -8.30 9.29 15.79
CA ASP A 493 -8.90 10.63 15.81
C ASP A 493 -10.29 10.62 16.45
N LEU A 494 -11.16 9.66 16.12
CA LEU A 494 -12.47 9.54 16.77
C LEU A 494 -12.36 9.16 18.26
N TYR A 495 -11.35 8.38 18.66
CA TYR A 495 -11.07 8.08 20.06
C TYR A 495 -10.73 9.35 20.83
N GLN A 496 -9.73 10.11 20.36
CA GLN A 496 -9.33 11.39 20.96
C GLN A 496 -10.50 12.38 21.01
N GLY A 497 -11.31 12.41 19.95
CA GLY A 497 -12.48 13.29 19.86
C GLY A 497 -13.51 13.06 20.97
N TYR A 498 -13.84 11.81 21.31
CA TYR A 498 -14.76 11.55 22.42
C TYR A 498 -14.07 11.55 23.78
N SER A 499 -12.82 11.09 23.89
CA SER A 499 -12.14 10.93 25.18
C SER A 499 -11.67 12.26 25.77
N ASN A 500 -11.35 13.24 24.92
CA ASN A 500 -10.85 14.56 25.32
C ASN A 500 -11.88 15.69 25.12
N ASP A 501 -13.12 15.37 24.73
CA ASP A 501 -14.16 16.32 24.29
C ASP A 501 -13.70 17.22 23.11
N ASP A 502 -12.82 16.70 22.25
CA ASP A 502 -12.21 17.46 21.15
C ASP A 502 -13.07 17.38 19.87
N GLN A 503 -13.60 18.52 19.44
CA GLN A 503 -14.39 18.60 18.21
C GLN A 503 -13.52 18.49 16.95
N ASP A 504 -12.32 19.06 16.96
CA ASP A 504 -11.40 19.05 15.82
C ASP A 504 -10.97 17.61 15.52
N LYS A 505 -10.69 16.82 16.56
CA LYS A 505 -10.41 15.38 16.41
C LYS A 505 -11.59 14.55 15.93
N TRP A 506 -12.81 14.84 16.39
CA TRP A 506 -14.01 14.15 15.85
C TRP A 506 -14.25 14.47 14.37
N ASP A 507 -14.06 15.74 13.98
CA ASP A 507 -14.16 16.20 12.59
C ASP A 507 -13.07 15.58 11.69
N GLN A 508 -11.82 15.52 12.18
CA GLN A 508 -10.68 14.88 11.51
C GLN A 508 -10.93 13.40 11.20
N GLY A 509 -11.53 12.65 12.14
CA GLY A 509 -11.90 11.25 11.96
C GLY A 509 -13.07 11.07 10.99
N ALA A 510 -14.08 11.94 11.06
CA ALA A 510 -15.20 11.97 10.12
C ALA A 510 -14.73 12.24 8.68
N ALA A 511 -13.76 13.14 8.50
CA ALA A 511 -13.21 13.49 7.20
C ALA A 511 -12.38 12.36 6.56
N LYS A 512 -11.47 11.72 7.32
CA LYS A 512 -10.71 10.55 6.81
C LYS A 512 -11.61 9.38 6.41
N PHE A 513 -12.76 9.20 7.06
CA PHE A 513 -13.73 8.17 6.70
C PHE A 513 -14.41 8.45 5.34
N HIS A 514 -14.85 9.69 5.11
CA HIS A 514 -15.55 10.07 3.87
C HIS A 514 -14.62 10.34 2.68
N GLY A 515 -13.40 10.85 2.93
CA GLY A 515 -12.41 11.28 1.95
C GLY A 515 -12.83 12.42 1.01
N ALA A 516 -11.87 12.90 0.21
CA ALA A 516 -12.07 13.96 -0.78
C ALA A 516 -12.99 13.54 -1.93
N GLY A 517 -13.65 14.50 -2.56
CA GLY A 517 -14.65 14.28 -3.61
C GLY A 517 -14.17 13.37 -4.74
N ASP A 518 -12.99 13.68 -5.28
CA ASP A 518 -12.34 13.06 -6.45
C ASP A 518 -11.79 11.64 -6.22
N SER A 519 -11.44 11.31 -4.97
CA SER A 519 -10.66 10.12 -4.61
C SER A 519 -11.49 9.09 -3.84
N TYR A 520 -12.80 9.07 -4.10
CA TYR A 520 -13.79 8.20 -3.46
C TYR A 520 -13.35 6.73 -3.40
N ASP A 521 -12.89 6.15 -4.51
CA ASP A 521 -12.50 4.73 -4.60
C ASP A 521 -11.27 4.36 -3.74
N SER A 522 -10.60 5.36 -3.15
CA SER A 522 -9.47 5.24 -2.21
C SER A 522 -9.88 5.45 -0.75
N THR A 523 -11.19 5.40 -0.42
CA THR A 523 -11.74 5.63 0.93
C THR A 523 -12.28 4.38 1.63
N VAL A 524 -12.34 4.43 2.98
CA VAL A 524 -13.01 3.40 3.80
C VAL A 524 -14.53 3.39 3.54
N PHE A 525 -15.14 4.53 3.21
CA PHE A 525 -16.54 4.59 2.76
C PHE A 525 -16.74 3.73 1.49
N ALA A 526 -15.94 3.93 0.44
CA ALA A 526 -16.05 3.14 -0.80
C ALA A 526 -15.74 1.66 -0.59
N ARG A 527 -14.82 1.31 0.34
CA ARG A 527 -14.63 -0.08 0.77
C ARG A 527 -15.93 -0.67 1.32
N GLY A 528 -16.62 0.08 2.18
CA GLY A 528 -17.91 -0.29 2.75
C GLY A 528 -19.00 -0.51 1.68
N ASP A 529 -19.20 0.44 0.77
CA ASP A 529 -20.20 0.33 -0.30
C ASP A 529 -19.90 -0.86 -1.24
N LYS A 530 -18.62 -1.06 -1.61
CA LYS A 530 -18.19 -2.22 -2.41
C LYS A 530 -18.48 -3.55 -1.71
N ARG A 531 -18.35 -3.64 -0.39
CA ARG A 531 -18.72 -4.84 0.36
C ARG A 531 -20.23 -5.00 0.54
N ALA A 532 -20.96 -3.92 0.76
CA ALA A 532 -22.41 -3.95 0.88
C ALA A 532 -23.11 -4.41 -0.40
N ALA A 533 -22.57 -4.04 -1.57
CA ALA A 533 -22.98 -4.63 -2.84
C ALA A 533 -22.80 -6.16 -2.81
N ASN A 534 -21.59 -6.66 -2.49
CA ASN A 534 -21.29 -8.10 -2.50
C ASN A 534 -22.10 -8.93 -1.49
N TYR A 535 -22.52 -8.34 -0.38
CA TYR A 535 -23.23 -9.03 0.71
C TYR A 535 -24.73 -8.71 0.77
N ASN A 536 -25.27 -7.97 -0.20
CA ASN A 536 -26.65 -7.49 -0.17
C ASN A 536 -27.00 -6.73 1.12
N THR A 537 -26.08 -5.88 1.60
CA THR A 537 -26.28 -4.98 2.74
C THR A 537 -26.33 -3.46 2.44
N PRO A 538 -26.75 -2.97 1.25
CA PRO A 538 -26.99 -1.54 1.09
C PRO A 538 -28.26 -1.11 1.84
N GLN A 539 -28.42 0.21 2.06
CA GLN A 539 -29.70 0.77 2.46
C GLN A 539 -30.75 0.60 1.35
N SER A 540 -32.03 0.51 1.76
CA SER A 540 -33.14 0.28 0.83
C SER A 540 -33.29 1.46 -0.14
N GLY A 541 -33.00 1.24 -1.42
CA GLY A 541 -33.14 2.24 -2.48
C GLY A 541 -31.89 3.10 -2.74
N THR A 542 -30.75 2.78 -2.13
CA THR A 542 -29.46 3.45 -2.39
C THR A 542 -28.36 2.43 -2.67
N THR A 543 -27.15 2.90 -2.99
CA THR A 543 -25.93 2.07 -3.07
C THR A 543 -25.16 2.01 -1.74
N VAL A 544 -25.54 2.82 -0.75
CA VAL A 544 -24.76 3.04 0.48
C VAL A 544 -24.85 1.84 1.41
N ALA A 545 -23.72 1.39 1.95
CA ALA A 545 -23.68 0.35 2.96
C ALA A 545 -24.48 0.72 4.21
N LYS A 546 -25.29 -0.22 4.74
CA LYS A 546 -25.90 -0.09 6.08
C LYS A 546 -24.85 0.27 7.16
N ALA A 547 -23.64 -0.29 7.03
CA ALA A 547 -22.51 0.01 7.90
C ALA A 547 -22.05 1.47 7.78
N ASN A 548 -21.92 2.01 6.57
CA ASN A 548 -21.52 3.39 6.33
C ASN A 548 -22.55 4.38 6.87
N SER A 549 -23.84 4.13 6.66
CA SER A 549 -24.89 4.99 7.23
C SER A 549 -25.01 4.90 8.75
N ALA A 550 -24.70 3.74 9.35
CA ALA A 550 -24.61 3.62 10.80
C ALA A 550 -23.39 4.40 11.36
N ILE A 551 -22.26 4.43 10.63
CA ILE A 551 -21.10 5.28 10.95
C ILE A 551 -21.51 6.77 10.84
N ALA A 552 -22.07 7.19 9.72
CA ALA A 552 -22.50 8.58 9.51
C ALA A 552 -23.53 9.06 10.55
N THR A 553 -24.51 8.20 10.90
CA THR A 553 -25.48 8.49 11.97
C THR A 553 -24.79 8.67 13.32
N ALA A 554 -23.80 7.84 13.65
CA ALA A 554 -23.02 7.96 14.88
C ALA A 554 -22.16 9.23 14.90
N LEU A 555 -21.51 9.58 13.79
CA LEU A 555 -20.72 10.81 13.63
C LEU A 555 -21.59 12.06 13.86
N VAL A 556 -22.74 12.16 13.16
CA VAL A 556 -23.72 13.27 13.29
C VAL A 556 -24.33 13.32 14.70
N SER A 557 -24.42 12.18 15.40
CA SER A 557 -24.89 12.12 16.79
C SER A 557 -23.85 12.60 17.82
N GLY A 558 -22.65 13.03 17.37
CA GLY A 558 -21.63 13.69 18.18
C GLY A 558 -20.64 12.77 18.88
N LYS A 559 -19.55 13.35 19.39
CA LYS A 559 -18.42 12.64 20.01
C LYS A 559 -18.77 12.02 21.37
N THR A 560 -19.27 10.80 21.35
CA THR A 560 -19.56 10.00 22.55
C THR A 560 -18.95 8.61 22.44
N GLU A 561 -18.61 7.99 23.57
CA GLU A 561 -18.10 6.61 23.60
C GLU A 561 -19.07 5.61 22.94
N ALA A 562 -20.38 5.83 23.06
CA ALA A 562 -21.40 4.99 22.41
C ALA A 562 -21.39 5.14 20.88
N ASN A 563 -21.20 6.36 20.39
CA ASN A 563 -21.10 6.63 18.95
C ASN A 563 -19.76 6.10 18.39
N TYR A 564 -18.65 6.32 19.10
CA TYR A 564 -17.35 5.74 18.77
C TYR A 564 -17.40 4.20 18.68
N ASN A 565 -17.99 3.53 19.67
CA ASN A 565 -18.17 2.08 19.65
C ASN A 565 -19.11 1.62 18.51
N THR A 566 -20.08 2.46 18.11
CA THR A 566 -20.91 2.22 16.92
C THR A 566 -20.09 2.30 15.64
N VAL A 567 -19.15 3.25 15.52
CA VAL A 567 -18.21 3.30 14.39
C VAL A 567 -17.31 2.06 14.38
N LEU A 568 -16.72 1.68 15.53
CA LEU A 568 -15.91 0.46 15.65
C LEU A 568 -16.66 -0.82 15.23
N LYS A 569 -17.93 -0.98 15.61
CA LYS A 569 -18.75 -2.13 15.18
C LYS A 569 -18.86 -2.20 13.66
N ASN A 570 -19.13 -1.06 13.02
CA ASN A 570 -19.38 -1.02 11.58
C ASN A 570 -18.10 -1.13 10.74
N ILE A 571 -16.97 -0.58 11.22
CA ILE A 571 -15.65 -0.88 10.64
C ILE A 571 -15.36 -2.38 10.71
N LYS A 572 -15.58 -3.04 11.85
CA LYS A 572 -15.42 -4.50 11.98
C LYS A 572 -16.29 -5.28 10.99
N ILE A 573 -17.53 -4.85 10.73
CA ILE A 573 -18.41 -5.48 9.74
C ILE A 573 -17.83 -5.35 8.33
N ILE A 574 -17.38 -4.16 7.91
CA ILE A 574 -16.80 -3.92 6.58
C ILE A 574 -15.58 -4.81 6.33
N TYR A 575 -14.68 -4.94 7.31
CA TYR A 575 -13.46 -5.73 7.16
C TYR A 575 -13.64 -7.23 7.41
N ALA A 576 -14.68 -7.64 8.15
CA ALA A 576 -15.16 -9.02 8.14
C ALA A 576 -15.68 -9.42 6.76
N GLN A 577 -16.61 -8.64 6.17
CA GLN A 577 -17.14 -8.86 4.82
C GLN A 577 -16.01 -8.92 3.78
N ALA A 578 -15.01 -8.05 3.87
CA ALA A 578 -13.82 -8.10 3.01
C ALA A 578 -13.06 -9.42 3.20
N THR A 579 -12.58 -9.70 4.41
CA THR A 579 -11.77 -10.90 4.70
C THR A 579 -12.48 -12.20 4.27
N ILE A 580 -13.76 -12.34 4.60
CA ILE A 580 -14.57 -13.53 4.28
C ILE A 580 -14.75 -13.68 2.76
N ARG A 581 -14.88 -12.59 1.99
CA ARG A 581 -14.97 -12.69 0.52
C ARG A 581 -13.68 -13.22 -0.09
N TYR A 582 -12.50 -12.83 0.40
CA TYR A 582 -11.25 -13.32 -0.16
C TYR A 582 -10.97 -14.78 0.18
N ALA A 583 -11.49 -15.29 1.30
CA ALA A 583 -11.53 -16.74 1.55
C ALA A 583 -12.37 -17.49 0.48
N TRP A 584 -13.52 -16.94 0.06
CA TRP A 584 -14.31 -17.49 -1.06
C TRP A 584 -13.57 -17.42 -2.40
N LEU A 585 -12.88 -16.32 -2.70
CA LEU A 585 -12.14 -16.19 -3.96
C LEU A 585 -10.97 -17.19 -4.02
N ILE A 586 -10.20 -17.35 -2.94
CA ILE A 586 -9.17 -18.40 -2.81
C ILE A 586 -9.77 -19.80 -2.98
N ASP A 587 -10.94 -20.07 -2.40
CA ASP A 587 -11.63 -21.36 -2.57
C ASP A 587 -11.99 -21.62 -4.03
N ARG A 588 -12.48 -20.60 -4.74
CA ARG A 588 -12.78 -20.67 -6.17
C ARG A 588 -11.51 -20.91 -6.99
N ASP A 589 -10.41 -20.22 -6.70
CA ASP A 589 -9.13 -20.40 -7.42
C ASP A 589 -8.53 -21.79 -7.21
N VAL A 590 -8.53 -22.29 -5.97
CA VAL A 590 -8.02 -23.63 -5.64
C VAL A 590 -8.89 -24.74 -6.26
N VAL A 591 -10.20 -24.51 -6.41
CA VAL A 591 -11.14 -25.42 -7.09
C VAL A 591 -10.96 -25.40 -8.61
N GLU A 592 -10.77 -24.22 -9.22
CA GLU A 592 -10.66 -24.05 -10.67
C GLU A 592 -9.24 -24.19 -11.23
N GLY A 593 -8.23 -24.19 -10.37
CA GLY A 593 -6.81 -24.27 -10.75
C GLY A 593 -6.27 -22.96 -11.35
N THR A 594 -6.84 -21.82 -10.97
CA THR A 594 -6.36 -20.47 -11.30
C THR A 594 -5.38 -19.96 -10.23
N ASP A 595 -4.91 -18.72 -10.38
CA ASP A 595 -3.91 -18.14 -9.48
C ASP A 595 -4.56 -17.50 -8.27
N TYR A 596 -4.39 -18.14 -7.11
CA TYR A 596 -4.92 -17.68 -5.82
C TYR A 596 -4.09 -16.55 -5.19
N ARG A 597 -2.88 -16.25 -5.68
CA ARG A 597 -1.87 -15.49 -4.90
C ARG A 597 -2.24 -14.03 -4.67
N GLU A 598 -2.99 -13.43 -5.58
CA GLU A 598 -3.50 -12.05 -5.46
C GLU A 598 -4.66 -11.99 -4.47
N HIS A 599 -5.66 -12.86 -4.59
CA HIS A 599 -6.74 -12.96 -3.61
C HIS A 599 -6.27 -13.36 -2.20
N GLN A 600 -5.20 -14.17 -2.09
CA GLN A 600 -4.55 -14.49 -0.82
C GLN A 600 -3.86 -13.28 -0.19
N ALA A 601 -3.22 -12.43 -1.01
CA ALA A 601 -2.64 -11.16 -0.59
C ALA A 601 -3.70 -10.15 -0.14
N GLU A 602 -4.74 -9.91 -0.94
CA GLU A 602 -5.87 -9.05 -0.56
C GLU A 602 -6.50 -9.53 0.77
N GLY A 603 -6.76 -10.84 0.88
CA GLY A 603 -7.29 -11.44 2.10
C GLY A 603 -6.40 -11.25 3.33
N LEU A 604 -5.07 -11.36 3.19
CA LEU A 604 -4.12 -11.07 4.28
C LEU A 604 -4.20 -9.61 4.72
N ALA A 605 -4.22 -8.68 3.76
CA ALA A 605 -4.28 -7.25 4.07
C ALA A 605 -5.59 -6.87 4.78
N PHE A 606 -6.74 -7.37 4.32
CA PHE A 606 -8.02 -7.15 5.01
C PHE A 606 -8.06 -7.82 6.38
N PHE A 607 -7.53 -9.04 6.53
CA PHE A 607 -7.49 -9.71 7.82
C PHE A 607 -6.64 -8.93 8.84
N ARG A 608 -5.50 -8.34 8.43
CA ARG A 608 -4.65 -7.52 9.31
C ARG A 608 -5.38 -6.33 9.94
N VAL A 609 -6.46 -5.82 9.32
CA VAL A 609 -7.31 -4.74 9.89
C VAL A 609 -8.12 -5.22 11.11
N ILE A 610 -8.43 -6.52 11.20
CA ILE A 610 -9.27 -7.10 12.28
C ILE A 610 -8.58 -8.15 13.15
N ALA A 611 -7.42 -8.66 12.72
CA ALA A 611 -6.70 -9.77 13.34
C ALA A 611 -6.38 -9.60 14.84
N PRO A 612 -6.05 -8.40 15.36
CA PRO A 612 -5.86 -8.20 16.80
C PRO A 612 -7.11 -8.45 17.63
N TRP A 613 -8.29 -8.06 17.13
CA TRP A 613 -9.56 -8.36 17.79
C TRP A 613 -9.89 -9.85 17.72
N VAL A 614 -9.75 -10.49 16.56
CA VAL A 614 -9.99 -11.94 16.41
C VAL A 614 -9.09 -12.73 17.37
N LYS A 615 -7.78 -12.46 17.38
CA LYS A 615 -6.82 -13.16 18.27
C LYS A 615 -7.09 -12.95 19.76
N SER A 616 -7.67 -11.81 20.14
CA SER A 616 -8.02 -11.51 21.53
C SER A 616 -9.20 -12.33 22.07
N ILE A 617 -10.03 -12.91 21.19
CA ILE A 617 -11.20 -13.72 21.53
C ILE A 617 -10.97 -15.21 21.20
N ASP A 618 -10.45 -15.50 20.01
CA ASP A 618 -10.03 -16.85 19.60
C ASP A 618 -8.66 -16.82 18.91
N SER A 619 -7.62 -17.18 19.67
CA SER A 619 -6.26 -17.31 19.12
C SER A 619 -6.11 -18.53 18.21
N SER A 620 -6.91 -19.59 18.35
CA SER A 620 -6.83 -20.77 17.49
C SER A 620 -7.48 -20.51 16.14
N GLY A 621 -8.63 -19.82 16.15
CA GLY A 621 -9.27 -19.30 14.94
C GLY A 621 -8.38 -18.27 14.23
N TYR A 622 -7.77 -17.33 14.97
CA TYR A 622 -6.75 -16.44 14.39
C TYR A 622 -5.64 -17.23 13.69
N ASP A 623 -5.04 -18.23 14.35
CA ASP A 623 -3.94 -19.00 13.76
C ASP A 623 -4.40 -19.73 12.48
N THR A 624 -5.64 -20.26 12.46
CA THR A 624 -6.26 -20.90 11.28
C THR A 624 -6.47 -19.90 10.13
N VAL A 625 -7.05 -18.73 10.40
CA VAL A 625 -7.28 -17.70 9.37
C VAL A 625 -5.96 -17.13 8.83
N SER A 626 -4.96 -16.93 9.70
CA SER A 626 -3.59 -16.58 9.29
C SER A 626 -2.95 -17.60 8.37
N GLN A 627 -3.21 -18.91 8.54
CA GLN A 627 -2.66 -19.96 7.67
C GLN A 627 -3.32 -19.99 6.29
N ILE A 628 -4.60 -19.61 6.17
CA ILE A 628 -5.30 -19.50 4.88
C ILE A 628 -4.72 -18.34 4.06
N PHE A 629 -4.47 -17.20 4.70
CA PHE A 629 -3.92 -16.00 4.06
C PHE A 629 -2.37 -15.91 4.09
N ASP A 630 -1.67 -16.97 4.47
CA ASP A 630 -0.19 -17.00 4.47
C ASP A 630 0.36 -17.02 3.04
N THR A 631 0.68 -15.85 2.49
CA THR A 631 1.18 -15.70 1.10
C THR A 631 2.51 -16.41 0.81
N THR A 632 3.19 -16.98 1.82
CA THR A 632 4.37 -17.84 1.63
C THR A 632 3.99 -19.31 1.43
N LYS A 633 2.73 -19.68 1.71
CA LYS A 633 2.20 -21.04 1.61
C LYS A 633 1.05 -21.12 0.62
N ARG A 634 1.06 -22.19 -0.18
CA ARG A 634 -0.09 -22.57 -1.00
C ARG A 634 -1.29 -22.92 -0.10
N PRO A 635 -2.44 -22.24 -0.22
CA PRO A 635 -3.65 -22.59 0.51
C PRO A 635 -4.25 -23.90 -0.02
N PHE A 636 -5.09 -24.53 0.78
CA PHE A 636 -5.79 -25.76 0.40
C PHE A 636 -7.24 -25.73 0.87
N SER A 637 -8.16 -25.95 -0.05
CA SER A 637 -9.59 -25.96 0.21
C SER A 637 -10.34 -26.83 -0.80
N VAL A 638 -11.55 -27.23 -0.42
CA VAL A 638 -12.54 -27.91 -1.23
C VAL A 638 -13.93 -27.49 -0.75
N ILE A 639 -14.95 -27.50 -1.62
CA ILE A 639 -16.36 -27.25 -1.25
C ILE A 639 -16.60 -25.96 -0.41
N GLY A 640 -15.83 -24.89 -0.62
CA GLY A 640 -16.01 -23.64 0.16
C GLY A 640 -15.53 -23.72 1.62
N HIS A 641 -14.60 -24.63 1.94
CA HIS A 641 -14.16 -24.87 3.32
C HIS A 641 -13.47 -23.65 3.95
N SER A 642 -12.58 -22.94 3.25
CA SER A 642 -11.95 -21.73 3.80
C SER A 642 -12.98 -20.64 4.03
N TYR A 643 -13.87 -20.40 3.07
CA TYR A 643 -14.95 -19.42 3.17
C TYR A 643 -15.78 -19.64 4.43
N CYS A 644 -16.33 -20.85 4.62
CA CYS A 644 -17.16 -21.17 5.77
C CYS A 644 -16.41 -21.11 7.10
N LEU A 645 -15.16 -21.57 7.13
CA LEU A 645 -14.33 -21.58 8.32
C LEU A 645 -13.95 -20.16 8.74
N VAL A 646 -13.60 -19.30 7.77
CA VAL A 646 -13.30 -17.87 7.98
C VAL A 646 -14.56 -17.10 8.32
N GLU A 647 -15.72 -17.39 7.71
CA GLU A 647 -17.02 -16.81 8.09
C GLU A 647 -17.34 -17.11 9.56
N GLN A 648 -17.30 -18.38 9.97
CA GLN A 648 -17.59 -18.77 11.35
C GLN A 648 -16.62 -18.10 12.33
N ILE A 649 -15.30 -18.27 12.15
CA ILE A 649 -14.28 -17.74 13.08
C ILE A 649 -14.44 -16.23 13.25
N ILE A 650 -14.63 -15.48 12.16
CA ILE A 650 -14.70 -14.01 12.21
C ILE A 650 -16.04 -13.54 12.78
N THR A 651 -17.17 -14.19 12.44
CA THR A 651 -18.48 -13.80 12.99
C THR A 651 -18.61 -14.11 14.47
N ASP A 652 -18.17 -15.29 14.93
CA ASP A 652 -18.13 -15.65 16.35
C ASP A 652 -17.19 -14.71 17.12
N ALA A 653 -15.92 -14.57 16.69
CA ALA A 653 -14.91 -13.79 17.41
C ALA A 653 -15.18 -12.27 17.44
N LEU A 654 -15.87 -11.71 16.43
CA LEU A 654 -16.26 -10.30 16.40
C LEU A 654 -17.72 -10.06 16.84
N SER A 655 -18.47 -11.12 17.18
CA SER A 655 -19.91 -11.07 17.54
C SER A 655 -20.78 -10.37 16.48
N ILE A 656 -20.53 -10.67 15.20
CA ILE A 656 -21.26 -10.11 14.05
C ILE A 656 -22.48 -10.99 13.76
N SER A 657 -23.68 -10.40 13.71
CA SER A 657 -24.89 -11.14 13.35
C SER A 657 -25.01 -11.36 11.84
N ASN A 658 -25.69 -12.43 11.40
CA ASN A 658 -25.98 -12.66 9.99
C ASN A 658 -26.76 -11.49 9.34
N SER A 659 -27.54 -10.74 10.12
CA SER A 659 -28.22 -9.52 9.67
C SER A 659 -27.29 -8.31 9.48
N ASP A 660 -26.17 -8.25 10.20
CA ASP A 660 -25.11 -7.26 10.03
C ASP A 660 -24.19 -7.65 8.86
N LEU A 661 -23.80 -8.93 8.77
CA LEU A 661 -22.92 -9.46 7.72
C LEU A 661 -23.61 -9.47 6.34
N GLY A 662 -24.88 -9.86 6.28
CA GLY A 662 -25.60 -10.10 5.03
C GLY A 662 -25.40 -11.51 4.48
N SER A 663 -25.31 -11.63 3.16
CA SER A 663 -25.12 -12.91 2.45
C SER A 663 -24.36 -12.69 1.15
N LEU A 664 -23.21 -13.35 1.00
CA LEU A 664 -22.32 -13.17 -0.15
C LEU A 664 -22.97 -13.67 -1.45
N GLU A 665 -23.12 -12.78 -2.43
CA GLU A 665 -23.82 -13.04 -3.70
C GLU A 665 -23.27 -14.25 -4.46
N ASP A 666 -21.94 -14.37 -4.53
CA ASP A 666 -21.23 -15.44 -5.25
C ASP A 666 -21.33 -16.81 -4.54
N ALA A 667 -21.50 -16.80 -3.22
CA ALA A 667 -21.57 -18.00 -2.38
C ALA A 667 -22.97 -18.65 -2.36
N THR A 668 -23.96 -18.06 -3.05
CA THR A 668 -25.35 -18.59 -3.14
C THR A 668 -25.47 -19.99 -3.75
N SER A 669 -24.40 -20.50 -4.38
CA SER A 669 -24.30 -21.89 -4.84
C SER A 669 -23.97 -22.90 -3.73
N LEU A 670 -23.52 -22.43 -2.55
CA LEU A 670 -23.17 -23.25 -1.41
C LEU A 670 -24.40 -23.50 -0.52
N ALA A 671 -24.84 -24.76 -0.41
CA ALA A 671 -26.12 -25.09 0.22
C ALA A 671 -26.21 -24.72 1.73
N SER A 672 -25.09 -24.77 2.45
CA SER A 672 -24.87 -24.13 3.77
C SER A 672 -23.45 -24.46 4.28
N CYS A 673 -22.92 -23.65 5.19
CA CYS A 673 -21.66 -23.94 5.91
C CYS A 673 -21.79 -24.99 7.04
N SER A 674 -22.89 -25.75 7.08
CA SER A 674 -23.32 -26.54 8.25
C SER A 674 -22.43 -27.71 8.69
N ASN A 675 -21.42 -28.09 7.88
CA ASN A 675 -20.54 -29.23 8.14
C ASN A 675 -19.05 -28.87 8.11
N VAL A 676 -18.69 -27.58 8.10
CA VAL A 676 -17.29 -27.12 8.08
C VAL A 676 -16.81 -26.89 9.51
N ALA A 677 -15.78 -27.62 9.92
CA ALA A 677 -15.14 -27.47 11.23
C ALA A 677 -13.64 -27.77 11.11
N THR A 678 -12.83 -27.15 11.98
CA THR A 678 -11.44 -27.58 12.14
C THR A 678 -11.39 -29.01 12.67
N SER A 679 -10.38 -29.78 12.26
CA SER A 679 -10.07 -31.08 12.83
C SER A 679 -8.57 -31.25 12.97
N LYS A 680 -8.17 -31.92 14.05
CA LYS A 680 -6.79 -32.40 14.25
C LYS A 680 -6.70 -33.93 14.30
N VAL A 681 -7.79 -34.62 13.97
CA VAL A 681 -7.97 -36.06 14.13
C VAL A 681 -8.49 -36.65 12.81
N ILE A 682 -7.75 -37.59 12.22
CA ILE A 682 -8.12 -38.19 10.92
C ILE A 682 -9.33 -39.13 11.03
N SER A 683 -9.67 -39.55 12.24
CA SER A 683 -10.66 -40.58 12.52
C SER A 683 -11.22 -40.45 13.93
N GLU A 684 -12.49 -40.07 14.08
CA GLU A 684 -13.17 -40.21 15.36
C GLU A 684 -13.13 -41.68 15.82
N GLY A 685 -12.82 -41.89 17.10
CA GLY A 685 -12.72 -43.23 17.70
C GLY A 685 -11.45 -44.04 17.39
N ASP A 686 -10.58 -43.61 16.47
CA ASP A 686 -9.33 -44.30 16.13
C ASP A 686 -8.13 -43.36 16.30
N THR A 687 -7.60 -43.33 17.52
CA THR A 687 -6.43 -42.56 17.93
C THR A 687 -5.10 -43.23 17.57
N THR A 688 -5.12 -44.37 16.86
CA THR A 688 -3.92 -45.20 16.65
C THR A 688 -3.14 -44.87 15.37
N LEU A 689 -3.79 -44.26 14.37
CA LEU A 689 -3.20 -44.02 13.05
C LEU A 689 -2.25 -42.82 13.02
N PHE A 690 -2.73 -41.64 13.44
CA PHE A 690 -2.02 -40.37 13.51
C PHE A 690 -2.90 -39.31 14.23
N THR A 691 -2.29 -38.31 14.86
CA THR A 691 -2.97 -37.10 15.35
C THR A 691 -2.20 -35.88 14.85
N ALA A 692 -2.90 -34.98 14.15
CA ALA A 692 -2.32 -33.74 13.62
C ALA A 692 -2.10 -32.72 14.76
N THR A 693 -1.21 -31.76 14.51
CA THR A 693 -1.05 -30.57 15.38
C THR A 693 -1.64 -29.33 14.73
N THR A 694 -1.70 -29.31 13.39
CA THR A 694 -2.32 -28.25 12.57
C THR A 694 -3.79 -28.58 12.34
N ASP A 695 -4.55 -27.67 11.74
CA ASP A 695 -5.84 -28.06 11.17
C ASP A 695 -5.63 -28.90 9.91
N ILE A 696 -6.53 -29.88 9.70
CA ILE A 696 -6.59 -30.77 8.54
C ILE A 696 -8.01 -30.91 7.97
N GLY A 697 -9.00 -30.13 8.45
CA GLY A 697 -10.42 -30.24 8.07
C GLY A 697 -10.66 -30.40 6.56
N ALA A 698 -10.24 -29.40 5.76
CA ALA A 698 -10.35 -29.46 4.30
C ALA A 698 -9.63 -30.68 3.68
N SER A 699 -8.46 -31.04 4.19
CA SER A 699 -7.69 -32.19 3.67
C SER A 699 -8.32 -33.54 4.03
N LEU A 700 -9.19 -33.58 5.03
CA LEU A 700 -9.93 -34.76 5.44
C LEU A 700 -11.21 -34.96 4.61
N GLU A 701 -11.85 -33.87 4.15
CA GLU A 701 -13.02 -33.94 3.24
C GLU A 701 -12.72 -34.54 1.86
N THR A 702 -11.46 -34.58 1.43
CA THR A 702 -11.10 -35.20 0.13
C THR A 702 -11.54 -36.66 0.05
N SER A 703 -11.56 -37.38 1.17
CA SER A 703 -12.05 -38.75 1.27
C SER A 703 -13.57 -38.87 1.05
N ASN A 704 -14.33 -37.86 1.49
CA ASN A 704 -15.77 -37.75 1.18
C ASN A 704 -15.98 -37.44 -0.30
N LEU A 705 -15.21 -36.52 -0.89
CA LEU A 705 -15.35 -36.17 -2.30
C LEU A 705 -15.14 -37.35 -3.26
N VAL A 706 -14.10 -38.15 -3.02
CA VAL A 706 -13.86 -39.36 -3.83
C VAL A 706 -15.03 -40.36 -3.66
N SER A 707 -15.60 -40.48 -2.46
CA SER A 707 -16.79 -41.29 -2.21
C SER A 707 -18.04 -40.75 -2.92
N ASP A 708 -18.26 -39.44 -2.90
CA ASP A 708 -19.44 -38.79 -3.49
C ASP A 708 -19.42 -38.84 -5.02
N VAL A 709 -18.26 -38.68 -5.66
CA VAL A 709 -18.18 -38.91 -7.12
C VAL A 709 -18.28 -40.40 -7.44
N LYS A 710 -17.70 -41.29 -6.61
CA LYS A 710 -17.89 -42.73 -6.77
C LYS A 710 -19.37 -43.13 -6.70
N ALA A 711 -20.17 -42.48 -5.86
CA ALA A 711 -21.60 -42.73 -5.73
C ALA A 711 -22.43 -42.41 -6.99
N ILE A 712 -21.89 -41.64 -7.95
CA ILE A 712 -22.53 -41.35 -9.25
C ILE A 712 -21.96 -42.15 -10.42
N LEU A 713 -21.09 -43.14 -10.18
CA LEU A 713 -20.53 -44.03 -11.19
C LEU A 713 -21.47 -45.22 -11.45
N ASP A 714 -22.55 -45.00 -12.21
CA ASP A 714 -23.44 -46.06 -12.67
C ASP A 714 -22.77 -46.89 -13.78
N VAL A 715 -22.45 -48.16 -13.48
CA VAL A 715 -21.86 -49.13 -14.42
C VAL A 715 -22.82 -49.57 -15.54
N THR A 716 -24.12 -49.32 -15.40
CA THR A 716 -25.17 -49.69 -16.37
C THR A 716 -25.63 -48.52 -17.25
N SER A 717 -25.45 -47.28 -16.80
CA SER A 717 -25.79 -46.06 -17.56
C SER A 717 -24.87 -44.88 -17.19
N PRO A 718 -23.59 -44.88 -17.60
CA PRO A 718 -22.62 -43.92 -17.08
C PRO A 718 -22.86 -42.48 -17.56
N ASN A 719 -23.25 -41.57 -16.64
CA ASN A 719 -23.43 -40.16 -16.96
C ASN A 719 -22.10 -39.39 -16.93
N PHE A 720 -21.28 -39.57 -17.96
CA PHE A 720 -19.98 -38.91 -18.12
C PHE A 720 -20.03 -37.38 -18.08
N ALA A 721 -21.18 -36.75 -18.37
CA ALA A 721 -21.36 -35.31 -18.24
C ALA A 721 -21.50 -34.88 -16.78
N ALA A 722 -22.32 -35.58 -15.99
CA ALA A 722 -22.46 -35.34 -14.55
C ALA A 722 -21.15 -35.64 -13.80
N ILE A 723 -20.42 -36.70 -14.17
CA ILE A 723 -19.12 -37.02 -13.59
C ILE A 723 -18.10 -35.90 -13.84
N LYS A 724 -18.01 -35.37 -15.07
CA LYS A 724 -17.19 -34.19 -15.39
C LYS A 724 -17.60 -32.94 -14.61
N ALA A 725 -18.89 -32.71 -14.45
CA ALA A 725 -19.39 -31.57 -13.69
C ALA A 725 -18.98 -31.66 -12.21
N LYS A 726 -19.19 -32.83 -11.58
CA LYS A 726 -18.87 -33.04 -10.16
C LYS A 726 -17.36 -33.02 -9.88
N TYR A 727 -16.55 -33.64 -10.74
CA TYR A 727 -15.07 -33.55 -10.68
C TYR A 727 -14.56 -32.09 -10.68
N ARG A 728 -15.30 -31.17 -11.32
CA ARG A 728 -15.00 -29.72 -11.31
C ARG A 728 -15.55 -29.01 -10.07
N SER A 729 -16.84 -29.16 -9.74
CA SER A 729 -17.46 -28.46 -8.61
C SER A 729 -16.79 -28.76 -7.27
N ASP A 730 -16.32 -29.99 -7.11
CA ASP A 730 -15.80 -30.51 -5.84
C ASP A 730 -14.35 -30.09 -5.58
N GLY A 731 -13.65 -29.49 -6.56
CA GLY A 731 -12.24 -29.12 -6.45
C GLY A 731 -11.23 -30.24 -6.71
N LEU A 732 -11.70 -31.47 -6.99
CA LEU A 732 -10.81 -32.59 -7.39
C LEU A 732 -10.00 -32.24 -8.64
N ARG A 733 -10.61 -31.55 -9.61
CA ARG A 733 -9.91 -31.04 -10.80
C ARG A 733 -8.81 -30.02 -10.47
N GLY A 734 -9.10 -29.03 -9.63
CA GLY A 734 -8.09 -28.05 -9.18
C GLY A 734 -6.94 -28.72 -8.43
N MET A 735 -7.24 -29.70 -7.57
CA MET A 735 -6.22 -30.51 -6.89
C MET A 735 -5.32 -31.29 -7.86
N ALA A 736 -5.90 -31.85 -8.92
CA ALA A 736 -5.20 -32.59 -9.97
C ALA A 736 -4.30 -31.68 -10.83
N ASP A 737 -4.86 -30.60 -11.37
CA ASP A 737 -4.24 -29.74 -12.39
C ASP A 737 -3.26 -28.70 -11.82
N ALA A 738 -3.31 -28.42 -10.52
CA ALA A 738 -2.57 -27.30 -9.94
C ALA A 738 -1.05 -27.42 -10.06
N ASP A 739 -0.44 -26.30 -10.46
CA ASP A 739 1.00 -26.18 -10.64
C ASP A 739 1.78 -26.42 -9.33
N ARG A 740 2.90 -27.12 -9.48
CA ARG A 740 3.83 -27.58 -8.44
C ARG A 740 5.28 -27.50 -8.96
N SER A 741 5.54 -26.60 -9.92
CA SER A 741 6.85 -26.42 -10.57
C SER A 741 7.95 -26.24 -9.52
N GLY A 742 8.95 -27.14 -9.56
CA GLY A 742 10.03 -27.22 -8.55
C GLY A 742 9.93 -28.42 -7.63
N GLU A 743 8.76 -29.04 -7.46
CA GLU A 743 8.61 -30.29 -6.70
C GLU A 743 9.08 -31.50 -7.55
N PRO A 744 9.93 -32.40 -7.00
CA PRO A 744 10.52 -33.49 -7.79
C PRO A 744 9.51 -34.40 -8.48
N ALA A 745 8.44 -34.78 -7.78
CA ALA A 745 7.39 -35.65 -8.32
C ALA A 745 6.64 -34.97 -9.48
N TYR A 746 6.19 -33.72 -9.32
CA TYR A 746 5.51 -32.99 -10.38
C TYR A 746 6.40 -32.77 -11.60
N ASN A 747 7.66 -32.36 -11.39
CA ASN A 747 8.62 -32.17 -12.47
C ASN A 747 8.83 -33.47 -13.29
N LEU A 748 8.93 -34.62 -12.62
CA LEU A 748 9.08 -35.93 -13.27
C LEU A 748 7.82 -36.33 -14.07
N PHE A 749 6.63 -36.16 -13.48
CA PHE A 749 5.36 -36.49 -14.13
C PHE A 749 5.09 -35.57 -15.33
N TYR A 750 5.38 -34.27 -15.21
CA TYR A 750 5.32 -33.31 -16.31
C TYR A 750 6.30 -33.67 -17.43
N ALA A 751 7.54 -34.05 -17.10
CA ALA A 751 8.53 -34.45 -18.09
C ALA A 751 8.14 -35.75 -18.84
N TYR A 752 7.47 -36.69 -18.16
CA TYR A 752 7.02 -37.95 -18.75
C TYR A 752 5.77 -37.78 -19.64
N TYR A 753 4.77 -37.04 -19.18
CA TYR A 753 3.50 -36.86 -19.93
C TYR A 753 3.46 -35.64 -20.86
N ALA A 754 4.42 -34.73 -20.76
CA ALA A 754 4.50 -33.48 -21.53
C ALA A 754 3.24 -32.58 -21.41
N SER A 755 2.52 -32.67 -20.29
CA SER A 755 1.36 -31.83 -19.96
C SER A 755 1.31 -31.54 -18.45
N LYS A 756 0.99 -30.28 -18.09
CA LYS A 756 0.76 -29.88 -16.69
C LYS A 756 -0.56 -30.44 -16.15
N THR A 757 -1.57 -30.61 -17.01
CA THR A 757 -2.93 -31.05 -16.68
C THR A 757 -3.15 -32.55 -16.96
N TRP A 758 -2.08 -33.35 -17.02
CA TRP A 758 -2.11 -34.71 -17.57
C TRP A 758 -3.18 -35.65 -16.95
N ILE A 759 -3.54 -35.42 -15.68
CA ILE A 759 -4.58 -36.16 -14.95
C ILE A 759 -5.96 -35.84 -15.56
N SER A 760 -6.32 -34.56 -15.61
CA SER A 760 -7.58 -34.13 -16.24
C SER A 760 -7.59 -34.36 -17.74
N ASP A 761 -6.46 -34.25 -18.44
CA ASP A 761 -6.36 -34.60 -19.86
C ASP A 761 -6.76 -36.06 -20.10
N PHE A 762 -6.27 -36.99 -19.28
CA PHE A 762 -6.59 -38.42 -19.40
C PHE A 762 -8.03 -38.71 -18.96
N LEU A 763 -8.46 -38.14 -17.84
CA LEU A 763 -9.84 -38.26 -17.34
C LEU A 763 -10.86 -37.74 -18.36
N TYR A 764 -10.66 -36.53 -18.89
CA TYR A 764 -11.57 -35.94 -19.88
C TYR A 764 -11.61 -36.81 -21.13
N ARG A 765 -10.46 -37.23 -21.68
CA ARG A 765 -10.44 -38.13 -22.84
C ARG A 765 -11.10 -39.49 -22.58
N ALA A 766 -11.11 -40.01 -21.36
CA ALA A 766 -11.88 -41.21 -21.02
C ALA A 766 -13.40 -40.91 -20.97
N THR A 767 -13.82 -39.82 -20.32
CA THR A 767 -15.23 -39.39 -20.29
C THR A 767 -15.76 -39.03 -21.69
N ASP A 768 -14.93 -38.52 -22.58
CA ASP A 768 -15.25 -38.17 -23.97
C ASP A 768 -15.12 -39.35 -24.96
N GLY A 769 -14.51 -40.47 -24.54
CA GLY A 769 -14.30 -41.65 -25.39
C GLY A 769 -13.21 -41.47 -26.46
N THR A 770 -12.19 -40.64 -26.19
CA THR A 770 -11.14 -40.25 -27.17
C THR A 770 -9.73 -40.72 -26.81
N ALA A 771 -9.46 -41.21 -25.60
CA ALA A 771 -8.21 -41.90 -25.25
C ALA A 771 -8.39 -43.41 -25.09
N THR A 772 -9.61 -43.85 -24.79
CA THR A 772 -9.91 -45.18 -24.27
C THR A 772 -10.76 -46.00 -25.25
N SER A 773 -10.81 -47.31 -25.01
CA SER A 773 -11.75 -48.24 -25.64
C SER A 773 -13.18 -47.67 -25.80
N ASN A 774 -13.89 -48.13 -26.83
CA ASN A 774 -15.31 -47.86 -27.02
C ASN A 774 -16.23 -48.60 -26.03
N SER A 775 -15.67 -49.41 -25.13
CA SER A 775 -16.39 -50.04 -24.01
C SER A 775 -16.66 -49.02 -22.90
N GLU A 776 -17.92 -48.86 -22.50
CA GLU A 776 -18.31 -47.91 -21.45
C GLU A 776 -17.86 -48.32 -20.03
N PRO A 777 -17.91 -49.61 -19.63
CA PRO A 777 -17.26 -50.07 -18.39
C PRO A 777 -15.76 -49.75 -18.35
N ALA A 778 -15.03 -49.97 -19.44
CA ALA A 778 -13.61 -49.64 -19.54
C ALA A 778 -13.34 -48.13 -19.39
N ARG A 779 -14.20 -47.29 -19.97
CA ARG A 779 -14.16 -45.83 -19.78
C ARG A 779 -14.42 -45.44 -18.33
N LEU A 780 -15.42 -46.06 -17.69
CA LEU A 780 -15.79 -45.77 -16.30
C LEU A 780 -14.68 -46.17 -15.32
N GLU A 781 -14.05 -47.33 -15.54
CA GLU A 781 -12.89 -47.80 -14.80
C GLU A 781 -11.69 -46.85 -14.91
N ALA A 782 -11.34 -46.43 -16.14
CA ALA A 782 -10.30 -45.43 -16.35
C ALA A 782 -10.62 -44.09 -15.63
N VAL A 783 -11.89 -43.69 -15.58
CA VAL A 783 -12.33 -42.46 -14.90
C VAL A 783 -12.26 -42.59 -13.38
N GLU A 784 -12.80 -43.64 -12.75
CA GLU A 784 -12.75 -43.81 -11.29
C GLU A 784 -11.30 -43.76 -10.81
N LYS A 785 -10.43 -44.57 -11.41
CA LYS A 785 -9.07 -44.76 -10.91
C LYS A 785 -8.17 -43.57 -11.23
N THR A 786 -8.37 -42.86 -12.35
CA THR A 786 -7.65 -41.60 -12.60
C THR A 786 -8.07 -40.51 -11.62
N MET A 787 -9.38 -40.32 -11.44
CA MET A 787 -9.95 -39.30 -10.56
C MET A 787 -9.50 -39.48 -9.11
N TRP A 788 -9.51 -40.71 -8.61
CA TRP A 788 -9.10 -41.06 -7.25
C TRP A 788 -7.57 -41.13 -7.15
N ASP A 789 -6.94 -42.09 -7.82
CA ASP A 789 -5.57 -42.47 -7.49
C ASP A 789 -4.51 -41.50 -8.02
N ALA A 790 -4.63 -41.07 -9.28
CA ALA A 790 -3.66 -40.13 -9.84
C ALA A 790 -3.73 -38.78 -9.11
N THR A 791 -4.93 -38.26 -8.86
CA THR A 791 -5.16 -37.02 -8.09
C THR A 791 -4.61 -37.12 -6.68
N MET A 792 -5.03 -38.13 -5.90
CA MET A 792 -4.64 -38.25 -4.50
C MET A 792 -3.14 -38.51 -4.36
N VAL A 793 -2.52 -39.33 -5.21
CA VAL A 793 -1.07 -39.59 -5.13
C VAL A 793 -0.25 -38.35 -5.49
N ASN A 794 -0.66 -37.56 -6.48
CA ASN A 794 0.06 -36.31 -6.81
C ASN A 794 -0.14 -35.25 -5.73
N ALA A 795 -1.32 -35.19 -5.09
CA ALA A 795 -1.55 -34.33 -3.92
C ALA A 795 -0.71 -34.77 -2.71
N ILE A 796 -0.72 -36.07 -2.37
CA ILE A 796 0.02 -36.61 -1.22
C ILE A 796 1.54 -36.50 -1.44
N ALA A 797 2.07 -36.77 -2.64
CA ALA A 797 3.50 -36.61 -2.92
C ALA A 797 3.96 -35.14 -2.83
N SER A 798 3.13 -34.20 -3.28
CA SER A 798 3.35 -32.75 -3.13
C SER A 798 3.35 -32.32 -1.66
N ASP A 799 2.33 -32.73 -0.91
CA ASP A 799 2.17 -32.40 0.50
C ASP A 799 3.25 -33.09 1.37
N LEU A 800 3.73 -34.29 1.02
CA LEU A 800 4.87 -34.95 1.68
C LEU A 800 6.18 -34.21 1.44
N TYR A 801 6.46 -33.79 0.20
CA TYR A 801 7.70 -33.09 -0.15
C TYR A 801 7.79 -31.73 0.56
N ARG A 802 6.72 -30.93 0.50
CA ARG A 802 6.59 -29.70 1.30
C ARG A 802 6.60 -30.01 2.80
N GLY A 803 6.03 -31.15 3.17
CA GLY A 803 5.97 -31.69 4.53
C GLY A 803 7.30 -31.98 5.20
N ILE A 804 8.42 -32.01 4.46
CA ILE A 804 9.77 -32.12 5.03
C ILE A 804 10.12 -30.88 5.88
N SER A 805 9.56 -29.71 5.54
CA SER A 805 9.79 -28.45 6.27
C SER A 805 8.51 -27.78 6.80
N ASP A 806 7.34 -27.99 6.17
CA ASP A 806 6.06 -27.41 6.60
C ASP A 806 5.17 -28.44 7.33
N LYS A 807 4.86 -28.18 8.60
CA LYS A 807 4.02 -29.06 9.42
C LYS A 807 2.58 -29.16 8.88
N ASN A 808 2.08 -28.09 8.26
CA ASN A 808 0.74 -28.07 7.66
C ASN A 808 0.65 -29.06 6.50
N ALA A 809 1.65 -29.05 5.61
CA ALA A 809 1.73 -29.99 4.49
C ALA A 809 1.91 -31.44 4.96
N TRP A 810 2.72 -31.70 6.00
CA TRP A 810 2.87 -33.05 6.57
C TRP A 810 1.55 -33.62 7.10
N ASP A 811 0.80 -32.82 7.87
CA ASP A 811 -0.47 -33.24 8.47
C ASP A 811 -1.58 -33.37 7.40
N ALA A 812 -1.56 -32.50 6.39
CA ALA A 812 -2.44 -32.59 5.22
C ALA A 812 -2.20 -33.86 4.38
N ALA A 813 -0.94 -34.26 4.18
CA ALA A 813 -0.59 -35.51 3.50
C ALA A 813 -1.14 -36.73 4.23
N ALA A 814 -1.03 -36.76 5.57
CA ALA A 814 -1.62 -37.81 6.39
C ALA A 814 -3.15 -37.86 6.23
N ALA A 815 -3.83 -36.71 6.35
CA ALA A 815 -5.28 -36.61 6.23
C ALA A 815 -5.80 -37.15 4.88
N LYS A 816 -5.15 -36.77 3.77
CA LYS A 816 -5.48 -37.25 2.41
C LYS A 816 -5.20 -38.73 2.21
N TYR A 817 -4.17 -39.28 2.86
CA TYR A 817 -3.82 -40.69 2.76
C TYR A 817 -4.78 -41.62 3.54
N PHE A 818 -5.12 -41.25 4.79
CA PHE A 818 -5.96 -42.07 5.67
C PHE A 818 -7.46 -41.85 5.48
N GLY A 819 -7.90 -40.60 5.32
CA GLY A 819 -9.32 -40.17 5.25
C GLY A 819 -10.19 -40.54 6.45
N LYS A 820 -11.47 -40.14 6.41
CA LYS A 820 -12.46 -40.42 7.45
C LYS A 820 -12.79 -41.92 7.53
N ALA A 821 -13.15 -42.44 8.71
CA ALA A 821 -13.47 -43.86 8.88
C ALA A 821 -14.58 -44.36 7.94
N THR A 822 -15.62 -43.54 7.73
CA THR A 822 -16.78 -43.82 6.86
C THR A 822 -16.43 -43.96 5.38
N THR A 823 -15.38 -43.27 4.93
CA THR A 823 -14.95 -43.20 3.51
C THR A 823 -13.52 -43.70 3.30
N ARG A 824 -12.92 -44.38 4.29
CA ARG A 824 -11.57 -44.96 4.23
C ARG A 824 -11.42 -46.03 3.15
N SER A 825 -12.51 -46.64 2.70
CA SER A 825 -12.54 -47.56 1.56
C SER A 825 -12.27 -46.88 0.22
N THR A 826 -12.42 -45.54 0.14
CA THR A 826 -12.12 -44.70 -1.03
C THR A 826 -10.87 -43.84 -0.85
N THR A 827 -9.89 -44.31 -0.06
CA THR A 827 -8.57 -43.66 0.12
C THR A 827 -7.41 -44.59 -0.27
N ILE A 828 -6.20 -44.03 -0.36
CA ILE A 828 -5.01 -44.83 -0.70
C ILE A 828 -4.74 -45.90 0.37
N TYR A 829 -5.01 -45.61 1.65
CA TYR A 829 -5.03 -46.61 2.73
C TYR A 829 -5.96 -47.79 2.41
N GLY A 830 -7.20 -47.50 1.99
CA GLY A 830 -8.19 -48.53 1.61
C GLY A 830 -7.75 -49.37 0.42
N ARG A 831 -7.16 -48.74 -0.61
CA ARG A 831 -6.59 -49.47 -1.76
C ARG A 831 -5.44 -50.37 -1.35
N ALA A 832 -4.55 -49.90 -0.48
CA ALA A 832 -3.42 -50.66 0.01
C ALA A 832 -3.85 -51.91 0.78
N ASN A 833 -4.88 -51.83 1.65
CA ASN A 833 -5.46 -53.02 2.30
C ASN A 833 -6.03 -54.01 1.26
N LYS A 834 -6.74 -53.53 0.22
CA LYS A 834 -7.24 -54.37 -0.88
C LYS A 834 -6.11 -55.12 -1.61
N ARG A 835 -4.99 -54.44 -1.90
CA ARG A 835 -3.84 -55.05 -2.60
C ARG A 835 -3.02 -55.96 -1.67
N ALA A 836 -2.83 -55.60 -0.41
CA ALA A 836 -2.13 -56.45 0.55
C ALA A 836 -2.85 -57.80 0.78
N ALA A 837 -4.18 -57.81 0.78
CA ALA A 837 -4.96 -59.03 0.77
C ALA A 837 -4.69 -59.86 -0.49
N ASN A 838 -4.66 -59.24 -1.68
CA ASN A 838 -4.37 -59.95 -2.93
C ASN A 838 -2.93 -60.51 -2.99
N PHE A 839 -1.94 -59.86 -2.35
CA PHE A 839 -0.51 -60.20 -2.46
C PHE A 839 0.08 -60.93 -1.23
N GLY A 840 -0.71 -61.24 -0.21
CA GLY A 840 -0.23 -61.86 1.04
C GLY A 840 0.62 -60.94 1.92
N THR A 841 0.54 -59.62 1.72
CA THR A 841 1.35 -58.59 2.40
C THR A 841 0.57 -57.84 3.49
N LEU A 842 -0.40 -58.51 4.08
CA LEU A 842 -1.10 -58.09 5.31
C LEU A 842 -0.20 -58.20 6.55
N SER A 843 -0.58 -57.48 7.59
CA SER A 843 0.00 -57.53 8.93
C SER A 843 -0.61 -58.67 9.75
N SER A 844 -0.14 -58.86 10.99
CA SER A 844 -0.62 -59.91 11.90
C SER A 844 -2.08 -59.75 12.36
N ASP A 845 -2.73 -58.63 12.07
CA ASP A 845 -4.17 -58.42 12.28
C ASP A 845 -5.05 -59.03 11.17
N GLY A 846 -4.45 -59.44 10.04
CA GLY A 846 -5.17 -59.97 8.88
C GLY A 846 -5.99 -58.94 8.09
N VAL A 847 -5.80 -57.63 8.34
CA VAL A 847 -6.61 -56.56 7.72
C VAL A 847 -5.75 -55.38 7.23
N THR A 848 -4.73 -54.99 7.97
CA THR A 848 -3.91 -53.81 7.66
C THR A 848 -2.70 -54.20 6.81
N ALA A 849 -2.52 -53.55 5.66
CA ALA A 849 -1.34 -53.74 4.82
C ALA A 849 -0.04 -53.41 5.57
N LYS A 850 1.04 -54.19 5.36
CA LYS A 850 2.37 -53.88 5.93
C LYS A 850 2.83 -52.46 5.59
N VAL A 851 2.57 -52.02 4.35
CA VAL A 851 2.84 -50.65 3.87
C VAL A 851 2.04 -49.58 4.64
N ASN A 852 0.83 -49.87 5.11
CA ASN A 852 0.03 -48.92 5.88
C ASN A 852 0.58 -48.78 7.30
N ALA A 853 1.05 -49.88 7.90
CA ALA A 853 1.75 -49.86 9.19
C ALA A 853 3.07 -49.07 9.09
N ALA A 854 3.84 -49.24 8.01
CA ALA A 854 5.04 -48.47 7.74
C ALA A 854 4.75 -46.97 7.53
N ILE A 855 3.70 -46.62 6.80
CA ILE A 855 3.26 -45.24 6.57
C ILE A 855 2.77 -44.57 7.86
N SER A 856 1.97 -45.26 8.67
CA SER A 856 1.54 -44.77 10.00
C SER A 856 2.73 -44.54 10.92
N ALA A 857 3.66 -45.51 11.02
CA ALA A 857 4.88 -45.35 11.82
C ALA A 857 5.74 -44.16 11.34
N ALA A 858 5.86 -43.94 10.03
CA ALA A 858 6.59 -42.81 9.45
C ALA A 858 5.93 -41.46 9.76
N PHE A 859 4.60 -41.35 9.62
CA PHE A 859 3.86 -40.13 10.00
C PHE A 859 3.96 -39.84 11.51
N ILE A 860 3.78 -40.85 12.37
CA ILE A 860 3.92 -40.75 13.84
C ILE A 860 5.35 -40.36 14.24
N SER A 861 6.37 -40.86 13.53
CA SER A 861 7.77 -40.48 13.72
C SER A 861 8.08 -39.03 13.32
N GLY A 862 7.17 -38.33 12.66
CA GLY A 862 7.29 -36.92 12.32
C GLY A 862 8.11 -36.62 11.06
N GLN A 863 8.25 -35.32 10.78
CA GLN A 863 8.83 -34.79 9.54
C GLN A 863 10.32 -35.16 9.40
N SER A 864 10.67 -35.86 8.33
CA SER A 864 12.05 -36.04 7.88
C SER A 864 12.11 -36.55 6.44
N GLN A 865 13.25 -36.33 5.76
CA GLN A 865 13.53 -36.93 4.45
C GLN A 865 13.37 -38.47 4.48
N ASN A 866 13.89 -39.12 5.53
CA ASN A 866 13.76 -40.57 5.71
C ASN A 866 12.31 -41.03 5.76
N ASN A 867 11.45 -40.32 6.50
CA ASN A 867 10.05 -40.69 6.65
C ASN A 867 9.24 -40.36 5.39
N HIS A 868 9.55 -39.25 4.69
CA HIS A 868 9.08 -38.97 3.33
C HIS A 868 9.42 -40.14 2.38
N ASP A 869 10.66 -40.61 2.37
CA ASP A 869 11.14 -41.66 1.45
C ASP A 869 10.50 -43.03 1.76
N ILE A 870 10.27 -43.36 3.04
CA ILE A 870 9.52 -44.55 3.47
C ILE A 870 8.08 -44.50 2.95
N ILE A 871 7.40 -43.36 3.11
CA ILE A 871 6.00 -43.20 2.67
C ILE A 871 5.91 -43.24 1.15
N LEU A 872 6.79 -42.53 0.45
CA LEU A 872 6.83 -42.50 -1.01
C LEU A 872 7.18 -43.86 -1.62
N LYS A 873 8.13 -44.61 -1.04
CA LYS A 873 8.41 -46.00 -1.44
C LYS A 873 7.18 -46.89 -1.23
N SER A 874 6.51 -46.77 -0.08
CA SER A 874 5.32 -47.55 0.25
C SER A 874 4.16 -47.27 -0.72
N ILE A 875 3.97 -46.01 -1.15
CA ILE A 875 3.05 -45.63 -2.23
C ILE A 875 3.45 -46.29 -3.56
N LYS A 876 4.74 -46.23 -3.96
CA LYS A 876 5.22 -46.93 -5.18
C LYS A 876 4.92 -48.44 -5.13
N THR A 877 5.08 -49.10 -3.98
CA THR A 877 4.73 -50.53 -3.79
C THR A 877 3.24 -50.81 -4.02
N ILE A 878 2.34 -49.96 -3.52
CA ILE A 878 0.88 -50.12 -3.68
C ILE A 878 0.48 -50.10 -5.17
N TYR A 879 1.07 -49.20 -5.97
CA TYR A 879 0.76 -49.12 -7.41
C TYR A 879 1.55 -50.13 -8.26
N ALA A 880 2.71 -50.60 -7.80
CA ALA A 880 3.38 -51.77 -8.38
C ALA A 880 2.50 -53.03 -8.25
N GLN A 881 1.94 -53.28 -7.06
CA GLN A 881 0.96 -54.34 -6.83
C GLN A 881 -0.30 -54.16 -7.70
N CYS A 882 -0.78 -52.93 -7.90
CA CYS A 882 -1.87 -52.67 -8.84
C CYS A 882 -1.49 -53.08 -10.27
N ALA A 883 -0.40 -52.54 -10.84
CA ALA A 883 0.02 -52.86 -12.21
C ALA A 883 0.24 -54.37 -12.44
N VAL A 884 0.91 -55.05 -11.50
CA VAL A 884 1.14 -56.50 -11.56
C VAL A 884 -0.16 -57.31 -11.52
N ARG A 885 -1.17 -56.88 -10.76
CA ARG A 885 -2.50 -57.53 -10.79
C ARG A 885 -3.15 -57.45 -12.16
N TYR A 886 -3.13 -56.29 -12.84
CA TYR A 886 -3.79 -56.19 -14.14
C TYR A 886 -2.98 -56.84 -15.27
N GLY A 887 -1.66 -56.98 -15.12
CA GLY A 887 -0.89 -57.94 -15.92
C GLY A 887 -1.45 -59.38 -15.80
N LEU A 888 -1.70 -59.86 -14.58
CA LEU A 888 -2.32 -61.18 -14.36
C LEU A 888 -3.73 -61.29 -14.94
N MET A 889 -4.57 -60.25 -14.76
CA MET A 889 -5.93 -60.26 -15.32
C MET A 889 -5.92 -60.31 -16.85
N LEU A 890 -5.06 -59.54 -17.51
CA LEU A 890 -4.89 -59.60 -18.96
C LEU A 890 -4.46 -60.98 -19.45
N ASP A 891 -3.55 -61.66 -18.74
CA ASP A 891 -3.18 -63.05 -19.07
C ASP A 891 -4.37 -64.03 -18.88
N GLN A 892 -5.22 -63.82 -17.87
CA GLN A 892 -6.42 -64.62 -17.64
C GLN A 892 -7.52 -64.36 -18.68
N ASP A 893 -7.73 -63.10 -19.09
CA ASP A 893 -8.69 -62.73 -20.12
C ASP A 893 -8.28 -63.31 -21.49
N VAL A 894 -7.00 -63.15 -21.86
CA VAL A 894 -6.44 -63.71 -23.10
C VAL A 894 -6.49 -65.24 -23.12
N ALA A 895 -6.22 -65.90 -21.98
CA ALA A 895 -6.30 -67.36 -21.89
C ALA A 895 -7.74 -67.92 -21.93
N SER A 896 -8.73 -67.14 -21.48
CA SER A 896 -10.15 -67.55 -21.44
C SER A 896 -10.97 -67.05 -22.64
N GLY A 897 -10.47 -66.06 -23.39
CA GLY A 897 -11.22 -65.37 -24.44
C GLY A 897 -12.24 -64.36 -23.90
N ALA A 898 -12.04 -63.84 -22.69
CA ALA A 898 -12.89 -62.83 -22.07
C ALA A 898 -12.61 -61.42 -22.61
N ASP A 899 -13.47 -60.45 -22.24
CA ASP A 899 -13.33 -59.05 -22.65
C ASP A 899 -12.30 -58.30 -21.80
N TYR A 900 -11.04 -58.38 -22.23
CA TYR A 900 -9.89 -57.74 -21.58
C TYR A 900 -10.00 -56.22 -21.41
N ARG A 901 -10.92 -55.54 -22.14
CA ARG A 901 -10.88 -54.07 -22.31
C ARG A 901 -11.11 -53.31 -21.00
N GLU A 902 -11.87 -53.89 -20.07
CA GLU A 902 -12.11 -53.33 -18.73
C GLU A 902 -10.86 -53.44 -17.85
N HIS A 903 -10.30 -54.63 -17.70
CA HIS A 903 -9.06 -54.86 -16.95
C HIS A 903 -7.84 -54.11 -17.55
N GLN A 904 -7.78 -53.97 -18.88
CA GLN A 904 -6.75 -53.17 -19.54
C GLN A 904 -6.86 -51.69 -19.15
N ALA A 905 -8.07 -51.14 -19.10
CA ALA A 905 -8.32 -49.73 -18.75
C ALA A 905 -8.11 -49.43 -17.25
N GLU A 906 -8.58 -50.31 -16.36
CA GLU A 906 -8.29 -50.20 -14.92
C GLU A 906 -6.76 -50.31 -14.68
N GLY A 907 -6.10 -51.26 -15.34
CA GLY A 907 -4.65 -51.42 -15.35
C GLY A 907 -3.91 -50.18 -15.85
N TRP A 908 -4.39 -49.53 -16.91
CA TRP A 908 -3.79 -48.31 -17.45
C TRP A 908 -3.86 -47.14 -16.49
N ALA A 909 -5.02 -46.93 -15.85
CA ALA A 909 -5.18 -45.85 -14.89
C ALA A 909 -4.26 -46.03 -13.67
N PHE A 910 -4.09 -47.27 -13.16
CA PHE A 910 -3.10 -47.54 -12.11
C PHE A 910 -1.66 -47.42 -12.59
N TRP A 911 -1.34 -47.93 -13.78
CA TRP A 911 -0.01 -47.83 -14.36
C TRP A 911 0.43 -46.37 -14.50
N ARG A 912 -0.48 -45.48 -14.90
CA ARG A 912 -0.20 -44.04 -15.04
C ARG A 912 0.13 -43.32 -13.73
N VAL A 913 -0.16 -43.91 -12.56
CA VAL A 913 0.29 -43.43 -11.25
C VAL A 913 1.76 -43.79 -10.99
N LEU A 914 2.29 -44.83 -11.64
CA LEU A 914 3.61 -45.40 -11.39
C LEU A 914 4.64 -45.14 -12.51
N ALA A 915 4.17 -45.00 -13.75
CA ALA A 915 4.99 -44.98 -14.97
C ALA A 915 6.16 -43.97 -14.95
N PRO A 916 6.02 -42.73 -14.47
CA PRO A 916 7.13 -41.77 -14.46
C PRO A 916 8.27 -42.21 -13.53
N TRP A 917 7.97 -42.77 -12.36
CA TRP A 917 8.97 -43.31 -11.42
C TRP A 917 9.63 -44.59 -11.92
N VAL A 918 8.94 -45.40 -12.72
CA VAL A 918 9.59 -46.53 -13.40
C VAL A 918 10.49 -46.02 -14.51
N SER A 919 10.05 -45.04 -15.30
CA SER A 919 10.85 -44.49 -16.40
C SER A 919 12.15 -43.81 -15.96
N GLU A 920 12.26 -43.44 -14.68
CA GLU A 920 13.47 -42.94 -14.03
C GLU A 920 14.56 -44.02 -13.87
N VAL A 921 14.16 -45.29 -13.70
CA VAL A 921 15.05 -46.45 -13.45
C VAL A 921 15.08 -47.48 -14.59
N ASP A 922 14.02 -47.54 -15.39
CA ASP A 922 13.79 -48.48 -16.49
C ASP A 922 12.82 -47.86 -17.53
N SER A 923 13.34 -46.97 -18.36
CA SER A 923 12.58 -46.30 -19.41
C SER A 923 12.12 -47.23 -20.54
N SER A 924 12.79 -48.36 -20.75
CA SER A 924 12.41 -49.39 -21.73
C SER A 924 11.24 -50.23 -21.21
N GLY A 925 11.33 -50.72 -19.98
CA GLY A 925 10.23 -51.43 -19.31
C GLY A 925 8.99 -50.56 -19.14
N ALA A 926 9.17 -49.27 -18.83
CA ALA A 926 8.07 -48.32 -18.80
C ALA A 926 7.32 -48.24 -20.14
N GLN A 927 8.03 -48.24 -21.27
CA GLN A 927 7.41 -48.25 -22.61
C GLN A 927 6.67 -49.56 -22.92
N VAL A 928 7.16 -50.71 -22.44
CA VAL A 928 6.47 -52.00 -22.58
C VAL A 928 5.12 -51.98 -21.85
N LEU A 929 5.08 -51.48 -20.62
CA LEU A 929 3.83 -51.40 -19.84
C LEU A 929 2.88 -50.29 -20.33
N ASP A 930 3.40 -49.17 -20.83
CA ASP A 930 2.61 -48.15 -21.53
C ASP A 930 1.92 -48.73 -22.77
N TYR A 931 2.62 -49.56 -23.55
CA TYR A 931 2.04 -50.25 -24.70
C TYR A 931 1.00 -51.31 -24.30
N MET A 932 1.30 -52.09 -23.26
CA MET A 932 0.46 -53.18 -22.75
C MET A 932 -0.91 -52.70 -22.26
N PHE A 933 -0.93 -51.63 -21.48
CA PHE A 933 -2.16 -51.09 -20.89
C PHE A 933 -2.89 -50.07 -21.78
N ASN A 934 -2.26 -49.55 -22.83
CA ASN A 934 -2.94 -48.64 -23.76
C ASN A 934 -4.08 -49.36 -24.50
N THR A 935 -5.32 -48.98 -24.20
CA THR A 935 -6.53 -49.62 -24.77
C THR A 935 -6.75 -49.44 -26.28
N ALA A 936 -5.82 -48.78 -26.98
CA ALA A 936 -5.71 -48.81 -28.44
C ALA A 936 -4.88 -50.00 -28.96
N THR A 937 -4.28 -50.81 -28.08
CA THR A 937 -3.56 -52.05 -28.40
C THR A 937 -4.38 -53.27 -27.94
N THR A 938 -4.19 -54.41 -28.60
CA THR A 938 -4.84 -55.67 -28.25
C THR A 938 -3.84 -56.58 -27.50
N PRO A 939 -4.06 -56.87 -26.21
CA PRO A 939 -3.33 -57.90 -25.47
C PRO A 939 -3.42 -59.24 -26.20
N ASN A 940 -2.27 -59.87 -26.49
CA ASN A 940 -2.21 -61.01 -27.42
C ASN A 940 -1.25 -62.14 -27.00
N HIS A 941 -0.67 -62.06 -25.80
CA HIS A 941 0.22 -63.07 -25.23
C HIS A 941 -0.17 -63.42 -23.78
N ALA A 942 0.49 -64.42 -23.18
CA ALA A 942 0.21 -64.92 -21.83
C ALA A 942 1.41 -64.69 -20.88
N ASN A 943 1.95 -63.46 -20.90
CA ASN A 943 3.18 -63.05 -20.20
C ASN A 943 3.05 -61.64 -19.55
N HIS A 944 1.90 -61.00 -19.62
CA HIS A 944 1.68 -59.62 -19.15
C HIS A 944 1.98 -59.47 -17.65
N TYR A 945 1.67 -60.48 -16.83
CA TYR A 945 2.05 -60.58 -15.42
C TYR A 945 3.58 -60.51 -15.25
N CYS A 946 4.32 -61.35 -15.97
CA CYS A 946 5.77 -61.41 -15.86
C CYS A 946 6.47 -60.17 -16.42
N PHE A 947 5.91 -59.54 -17.47
CA PHE A 947 6.37 -58.22 -17.93
C PHE A 947 6.19 -57.17 -16.82
N ALA A 948 5.01 -57.11 -16.19
CA ALA A 948 4.77 -56.19 -15.09
C ALA A 948 5.75 -56.42 -13.91
N VAL A 949 5.93 -57.68 -13.48
CA VAL A 949 6.87 -58.05 -12.40
C VAL A 949 8.32 -57.67 -12.76
N ASN A 950 8.78 -57.98 -13.96
CA ASN A 950 10.17 -57.73 -14.38
C ASN A 950 10.49 -56.25 -14.60
N VAL A 951 9.48 -55.40 -14.78
CA VAL A 951 9.64 -53.94 -14.85
C VAL A 951 9.55 -53.30 -13.47
N VAL A 952 8.51 -53.58 -12.66
CA VAL A 952 8.33 -52.87 -11.37
C VAL A 952 9.38 -53.23 -10.32
N LYS A 953 10.04 -54.40 -10.41
CA LYS A 953 11.16 -54.76 -9.51
C LYS A 953 12.31 -53.74 -9.55
N ASN A 954 12.47 -53.02 -10.66
CA ASN A 954 13.54 -52.04 -10.85
C ASN A 954 13.35 -50.78 -9.96
N LEU A 955 12.18 -50.61 -9.33
CA LEU A 955 11.90 -49.58 -8.32
C LEU A 955 12.54 -49.83 -6.94
N ASN A 956 13.39 -50.86 -6.79
CA ASN A 956 14.03 -51.24 -5.52
C ASN A 956 13.02 -51.57 -4.38
N ILE A 957 11.89 -52.16 -4.75
CA ILE A 957 10.88 -52.73 -3.84
C ILE A 957 11.39 -54.11 -3.38
N ALA A 958 11.34 -54.43 -2.09
CA ALA A 958 11.78 -55.75 -1.63
C ALA A 958 10.73 -56.82 -1.99
N ALA A 959 11.17 -58.07 -2.21
CA ALA A 959 10.27 -59.17 -2.54
C ALA A 959 9.18 -59.37 -1.45
N ASP A 960 9.54 -59.21 -0.18
CA ASP A 960 8.63 -59.34 0.97
C ASP A 960 7.65 -58.16 1.14
N ASP A 961 7.98 -56.98 0.57
CA ASP A 961 7.10 -55.81 0.47
C ASP A 961 6.10 -55.98 -0.68
N MET A 962 6.58 -56.53 -1.80
CA MET A 962 5.80 -56.75 -3.02
C MET A 962 4.79 -57.89 -2.85
N GLY A 963 5.23 -59.03 -2.31
CA GLY A 963 4.44 -60.24 -2.15
C GLY A 963 4.20 -61.01 -3.45
N VAL A 964 3.26 -61.96 -3.41
CA VAL A 964 2.87 -62.82 -4.54
C VAL A 964 1.35 -62.82 -4.66
N HIS A 965 0.82 -62.50 -5.83
CA HIS A 965 -0.62 -62.40 -6.04
C HIS A 965 -1.32 -63.77 -5.93
N GLU A 966 -2.46 -63.82 -5.25
CA GLU A 966 -3.32 -65.00 -5.18
C GLU A 966 -3.70 -65.51 -6.59
N GLY A 967 -3.37 -66.77 -6.90
CA GLY A 967 -3.60 -67.33 -8.24
C GLY A 967 -2.64 -66.88 -9.35
N ALA A 968 -1.56 -66.13 -9.03
CA ALA A 968 -0.42 -65.99 -9.93
C ALA A 968 0.46 -67.27 -9.92
N PRO A 969 1.26 -67.50 -10.97
CA PRO A 969 2.40 -68.42 -10.86
C PRO A 969 3.47 -67.86 -9.90
N SER A 970 4.41 -68.70 -9.48
CA SER A 970 5.52 -68.25 -8.61
C SER A 970 6.40 -67.23 -9.33
N LEU A 971 7.00 -66.28 -8.59
CA LEU A 971 7.88 -65.26 -9.17
C LEU A 971 9.05 -65.86 -9.97
N ASP A 972 9.52 -67.05 -9.60
CA ASP A 972 10.52 -67.83 -10.32
C ASP A 972 10.13 -68.13 -11.78
N SER A 973 8.82 -68.24 -12.10
CA SER A 973 8.36 -68.50 -13.47
C SER A 973 8.54 -67.30 -14.40
N CYS A 974 8.80 -66.10 -13.85
CA CYS A 974 9.08 -64.89 -14.62
C CYS A 974 10.58 -64.69 -14.88
N VAL A 975 11.46 -65.54 -14.35
CA VAL A 975 12.91 -65.47 -14.59
C VAL A 975 13.21 -65.79 -16.06
N GLY A 976 13.88 -64.87 -16.74
CA GLY A 976 14.22 -64.98 -18.17
C GLY A 976 13.09 -64.59 -19.15
N ILE A 977 11.95 -64.09 -18.65
CA ILE A 977 10.88 -63.53 -19.49
C ILE A 977 11.11 -62.01 -19.65
N GLU A 978 11.87 -61.64 -20.68
CA GLU A 978 12.24 -60.25 -20.94
C GLU A 978 11.04 -59.40 -21.43
N PRO A 979 10.75 -58.24 -20.79
CA PRO A 979 9.71 -57.31 -21.23
C PRO A 979 9.95 -56.83 -22.67
N THR A 980 9.00 -57.06 -23.56
CA THR A 980 9.12 -56.73 -25.00
C THR A 980 7.80 -56.22 -25.58
N ILE A 981 7.86 -55.32 -26.56
CA ILE A 981 6.70 -54.84 -27.31
C ILE A 981 6.39 -55.85 -28.42
N ILE A 982 5.20 -56.45 -28.39
CA ILE A 982 4.82 -57.59 -29.26
C ILE A 982 3.59 -57.24 -30.12
N GLY A 983 3.73 -57.38 -31.45
CA GLY A 983 2.62 -57.37 -32.41
C GLY A 983 2.19 -55.99 -32.92
N ALA A 984 2.85 -55.49 -33.97
CA ALA A 984 2.56 -54.16 -34.51
C ALA A 984 1.49 -54.14 -35.62
N THR A 985 0.34 -53.52 -35.35
CA THR A 985 -0.33 -52.59 -36.29
C THR A 985 -0.98 -51.46 -35.49
N PRO A 986 -0.37 -50.26 -35.39
CA PRO A 986 -1.04 -49.11 -34.80
C PRO A 986 -2.23 -48.67 -35.65
N SER A 987 -3.39 -48.39 -35.03
CA SER A 987 -4.45 -47.66 -35.70
C SER A 987 -3.97 -46.27 -36.09
N SER A 988 -4.16 -45.87 -37.35
CA SER A 988 -3.63 -44.62 -37.90
C SER A 988 -4.15 -43.39 -37.14
N GLY A 989 -3.27 -42.72 -36.39
CA GLY A 989 -3.60 -41.49 -35.64
C GLY A 989 -2.68 -41.16 -34.47
N PHE A 990 -1.82 -42.08 -34.01
CA PHE A 990 -1.00 -41.86 -32.82
C PHE A 990 0.36 -41.21 -33.12
N THR A 991 0.67 -40.10 -32.45
CA THR A 991 2.02 -39.54 -32.31
C THR A 991 2.52 -39.77 -30.88
N HIS A 992 3.77 -40.21 -30.72
CA HIS A 992 4.40 -40.29 -29.40
C HIS A 992 4.51 -38.89 -28.78
N PHE A 993 3.93 -38.69 -27.59
CA PHE A 993 4.24 -37.52 -26.75
C PHE A 993 5.63 -37.67 -26.07
N ALA A 994 6.10 -38.90 -25.84
CA ALA A 994 7.44 -39.21 -25.34
C ALA A 994 8.54 -39.12 -26.44
N ALA A 995 8.64 -37.98 -27.14
CA ALA A 995 9.52 -37.82 -28.31
C ALA A 995 10.26 -36.46 -28.40
N LYS A 996 10.72 -35.90 -27.27
CA LYS A 996 11.63 -34.72 -27.27
C LYS A 996 12.95 -34.90 -26.49
N SER A 997 12.97 -35.72 -25.45
CA SER A 997 14.16 -35.94 -24.60
C SER A 997 15.34 -36.52 -25.39
N MET A 998 15.14 -37.57 -26.20
CA MET A 998 16.23 -38.15 -27.01
C MET A 998 16.79 -37.19 -28.06
N PHE A 999 15.98 -36.31 -28.65
CA PHE A 999 16.47 -35.33 -29.63
C PHE A 999 17.41 -34.28 -29.00
N PHE A 1000 17.12 -33.84 -27.78
CA PHE A 1000 17.98 -32.89 -27.06
C PHE A 1000 19.31 -33.52 -26.62
N VAL A 1001 19.28 -34.77 -26.13
CA VAL A 1001 20.51 -35.49 -25.77
C VAL A 1001 21.41 -35.73 -27.00
N TYR A 1002 20.83 -36.08 -28.16
CA TYR A 1002 21.62 -36.23 -29.39
C TYR A 1002 22.23 -34.92 -29.87
N PHE A 1003 21.49 -33.80 -29.84
CA PHE A 1003 22.01 -32.48 -30.24
C PHE A 1003 23.08 -31.95 -29.27
N ALA A 1004 22.92 -32.15 -27.97
CA ALA A 1004 23.92 -31.78 -26.97
C ALA A 1004 25.22 -32.59 -27.15
N ALA A 1005 25.11 -33.89 -27.43
CA ALA A 1005 26.25 -34.76 -27.69
C ALA A 1005 27.02 -34.36 -28.97
N THR A 1006 26.34 -34.07 -30.08
CA THR A 1006 27.03 -33.60 -31.30
C THR A 1006 27.66 -32.22 -31.12
N PHE A 1007 27.04 -31.30 -30.38
CA PHE A 1007 27.69 -30.02 -30.05
C PHE A 1007 28.94 -30.21 -29.19
N LEU A 1008 28.90 -31.04 -28.15
CA LEU A 1008 30.06 -31.27 -27.29
C LEU A 1008 31.25 -31.89 -28.06
N VAL A 1009 30.96 -32.85 -28.94
CA VAL A 1009 31.97 -33.47 -29.82
C VAL A 1009 32.49 -32.49 -30.88
N ALA A 1010 31.63 -31.63 -31.45
CA ALA A 1010 32.04 -30.60 -32.40
C ALA A 1010 32.92 -29.53 -31.74
N SER A 1011 32.59 -29.09 -30.52
CA SER A 1011 33.41 -28.15 -29.75
C SER A 1011 34.78 -28.73 -29.40
N LEU A 1012 34.85 -30.00 -28.99
CA LEU A 1012 36.13 -30.68 -28.73
C LEU A 1012 36.97 -30.86 -30.00
N ALA A 1013 36.34 -31.08 -31.16
CA ALA A 1013 37.04 -31.13 -32.44
C ALA A 1013 37.56 -29.76 -32.91
N LEU A 1014 36.85 -28.66 -32.60
CA LEU A 1014 37.27 -27.30 -32.97
C LEU A 1014 38.38 -26.73 -32.08
N CYS A 1015 38.62 -27.30 -30.90
CA CYS A 1015 39.75 -26.96 -30.03
C CYS A 1015 41.04 -27.75 -30.33
N ALA A 1016 41.06 -28.53 -31.43
CA ALA A 1016 42.17 -29.40 -31.83
C ALA A 1016 42.71 -29.11 -33.24
N LEU A 1017 42.47 -27.88 -33.76
CA LEU A 1017 42.91 -27.36 -35.06
C LEU A 1017 43.53 -25.97 -34.93
#